data_AF-W2W0U8-F1
#
_entry.id   AF-W2W0U8-F1
#
_cell.length_a   1.000
_cell.length_b   1.000
_cell.length_c   1.000
_cell.angle_alpha   90.00
_cell.angle_beta   90.00
_cell.angle_gamma   90.00
#
_symmetry.space_group_name_H-M   'P 1'
#
loop_
_entity.id
_entity.type
_entity.pdbx_description
1 polymer ?
#
loop_
_entity_poly.entity_id
_entity_poly.type
_entity_poly.pdbx_seq_one_letter_code
_entity_poly.pdbx_strand_id
1 'polypeptide(L)'
;MTVKTPPTQQRSSVTRLAGKDIAGLSRVVSKSELERIKQRSVILTDAAAQQLKAEREAQQAVSRHESEERKRRMMEKEIEVRARREQSAMEMELEAERKALLTGNEMINNQHLESLRKINSLSIAATGYQLCDTLKTHQKERQVTEARYNTIHDSIMERDRRRDIQRRKDAEIEAHAKRMEARQVLEEQIAERHKQSIREEEAKDIEAQKILKIYKQYEVDEQRKLEQHRERQKETMRQVAQTNEQIKYMKEQMVIRDKKEEMAAAAYLRKKALEEEAKLQEEARIRKSKELRTAKLRAQQEKAQDKQAIQDEFRAKKAYEETEKNTRLKEKRDKERKIALMQSILQDRKKQETFHAEQAERMRALDANTDRIGQQQVEREYQRLKAAEAAAKERDLKHGDLLMQQIESNEQRRVKAKMFEQNDAKFLKKKAMKESILAEKPSALCDYNYNAGDLTLSESCRVKEGVNFYPQQIHLAFAGETAGTGMTVSWATYEEVNDSSLWVGTANSSDALKIVDTTVESINYYHDDKYHMYHHHATVTDLTPHSNYYYKVGSKADARYQSDMYSFVTARSASDTSTFNVVIYGDAGDGDNSVDTIAYMNSQTANDIDLIYQLGDMSYADDDYLVASQLTGFFYEEVYNKWMNSLAPIMSSVPYMVLVGNHEAECHSPACQLSQAKKDMLGNYTAYNSRWKMPYKESDGALNMWHSFDHGPIHFTSLSTETDYPNSPTNAYTLTNKNGNFGNQLGWLETELAKANANRDNVPWIIVGMHRPIYDVAGCDDGVPKDDNLYLQQAFESLFLKYKVDVVVAGHRHYYERQLPIANSSVVLDGVSDDYKVYDNPQAPVYILTGAAGNVENLRDAPDGTAPWNAAFDYSHFGFSTLEANRTMLSWKYFASSDLSVQDEFVMFKNDSSL
;
A
#
# COMPACT_ATOMS: atom_id res chain seq x y z
N MET A 1 3.08 59.80 33.78
CA MET A 1 3.43 61.24 33.69
C MET A 1 3.04 61.71 32.30
N THR A 2 1.84 62.24 32.12
CA THR A 2 1.34 63.62 32.36
C THR A 2 1.11 64.34 31.02
N VAL A 3 -0.18 64.47 30.74
CA VAL A 3 -0.96 65.31 29.81
C VAL A 3 -0.41 66.75 29.61
N LYS A 4 -0.66 67.33 28.41
CA LYS A 4 -1.12 68.74 28.12
C LYS A 4 -1.24 68.96 26.59
N THR A 5 -2.42 69.07 25.98
CA THR A 5 -3.26 70.27 25.64
C THR A 5 -2.60 71.39 24.82
N PRO A 6 -3.30 71.98 23.82
CA PRO A 6 -2.77 73.01 22.90
C PRO A 6 -2.78 74.42 23.52
N PRO A 7 -1.98 75.39 23.01
CA PRO A 7 -1.88 76.72 23.59
C PRO A 7 -2.95 77.69 23.06
N THR A 8 -3.38 78.58 23.96
CA THR A 8 -4.42 79.61 23.83
C THR A 8 -3.78 81.02 23.86
N GLN A 9 -4.61 82.04 23.61
CA GLN A 9 -4.50 83.45 24.09
C GLN A 9 -3.62 84.43 23.26
N GLN A 10 -3.92 85.73 23.02
CA GLN A 10 -4.75 86.78 23.66
C GLN A 10 -5.29 87.79 22.60
N ARG A 11 -6.54 88.29 22.67
CA ARG A 11 -7.07 89.50 23.38
C ARG A 11 -6.45 90.87 23.00
N SER A 12 -7.32 91.81 22.59
CA SER A 12 -7.22 93.22 22.96
C SER A 12 -8.60 93.79 23.32
N SER A 13 -8.63 94.59 24.39
CA SER A 13 -9.76 95.36 24.96
C SER A 13 -9.18 96.72 25.38
N VAL A 14 -9.86 97.87 25.37
CA VAL A 14 -10.78 98.45 26.39
C VAL A 14 -11.14 99.85 25.80
N THR A 15 -12.31 100.51 25.95
CA THR A 15 -12.80 101.16 27.19
C THR A 15 -14.22 101.75 27.04
N ARG A 16 -15.08 101.50 28.05
CA ARG A 16 -16.29 102.27 28.40
C ARG A 16 -15.92 103.31 29.48
N LEU A 17 -16.55 104.48 29.47
CA LEU A 17 -16.58 105.41 30.61
C LEU A 17 -17.95 105.43 31.28
N ALA A 18 -17.91 105.62 32.60
CA ALA A 18 -18.93 105.32 33.60
C ALA A 18 -20.02 106.40 33.77
N GLY A 19 -21.09 106.04 34.49
CA GLY A 19 -22.08 106.99 35.00
C GLY A 19 -22.05 107.08 36.53
N LYS A 20 -22.15 108.31 37.05
CA LYS A 20 -23.00 108.73 38.19
C LYS A 20 -22.79 110.23 38.44
N ASP A 21 -23.87 111.00 38.44
CA ASP A 21 -24.19 111.95 39.51
C ASP A 21 -25.68 112.35 39.43
N ILE A 22 -26.32 112.38 40.59
CA ILE A 22 -27.69 112.85 40.84
C ILE A 22 -27.57 114.16 41.60
N ALA A 23 -28.12 115.26 41.06
CA ALA A 23 -28.64 116.39 41.83
C ALA A 23 -29.58 117.22 40.92
N GLY A 24 -30.80 117.49 41.42
CA GLY A 24 -31.92 117.98 40.61
C GLY A 24 -31.96 119.48 40.29
N LEU A 25 -32.95 119.86 39.47
CA LEU A 25 -33.72 121.12 39.53
C LEU A 25 -34.88 121.13 38.49
N SER A 26 -36.10 121.26 39.00
CA SER A 26 -37.32 121.96 38.50
C SER A 26 -37.99 121.70 37.13
N ARG A 27 -39.31 121.47 37.21
CA ARG A 27 -40.39 121.60 36.20
C ARG A 27 -40.39 122.94 35.43
N VAL A 28 -40.98 122.98 34.22
CA VAL A 28 -42.19 123.79 33.83
C VAL A 28 -42.81 123.23 32.52
N VAL A 29 -44.10 122.86 32.55
CA VAL A 29 -44.97 122.65 31.36
C VAL A 29 -45.44 124.02 30.85
N SER A 30 -45.36 124.23 29.53
CA SER A 30 -45.57 125.54 28.92
C SER A 30 -47.05 125.92 28.79
N LYS A 31 -47.32 127.24 28.81
CA LYS A 31 -48.67 127.84 28.73
C LYS A 31 -49.44 127.42 27.47
N SER A 32 -48.73 127.05 26.39
CA SER A 32 -49.35 126.61 25.13
C SER A 32 -50.00 125.22 25.25
N GLU A 33 -49.48 124.34 26.08
CA GLU A 33 -50.07 123.00 26.30
C GLU A 33 -51.32 123.05 27.18
N LEU A 34 -51.44 124.05 28.07
CA LEU A 34 -52.63 124.26 28.88
C LEU A 34 -53.80 124.87 28.05
N GLU A 35 -53.50 125.78 27.12
CA GLU A 35 -54.52 126.37 26.23
C GLU A 35 -55.07 125.35 25.22
N ARG A 36 -54.23 124.43 24.72
CA ARG A 36 -54.67 123.34 23.84
C ARG A 36 -55.70 122.42 24.49
N ILE A 37 -55.60 122.20 25.81
CA ILE A 37 -56.51 121.34 26.55
C ILE A 37 -57.84 122.06 26.86
N LYS A 38 -57.83 123.39 27.02
CA LYS A 38 -59.04 124.19 27.28
C LYS A 38 -59.95 124.40 26.06
N GLN A 39 -59.41 124.38 24.84
CA GLN A 39 -60.20 124.69 23.63
C GLN A 39 -60.99 123.50 23.05
N ARG A 40 -60.83 122.28 23.57
CA ARG A 40 -61.36 121.07 22.92
C ARG A 40 -62.62 120.47 23.53
N SER A 41 -63.27 121.17 24.46
CA SER A 41 -64.54 120.73 25.05
C SER A 41 -65.68 121.69 24.69
N VAL A 42 -66.35 121.43 23.55
CA VAL A 42 -67.69 121.96 23.28
C VAL A 42 -68.56 120.81 22.76
N ILE A 43 -69.67 120.59 23.47
CA ILE A 43 -70.64 119.53 23.23
C ILE A 43 -71.59 119.99 22.11
N LEU A 44 -71.66 119.24 21.00
CA LEU A 44 -72.58 119.47 19.88
C LEU A 44 -73.67 118.38 19.89
N THR A 45 -74.91 118.81 19.75
CA THR A 45 -76.16 118.01 19.84
C THR A 45 -76.30 116.98 18.71
N ASP A 46 -76.99 115.86 18.97
CA ASP A 46 -77.10 114.69 18.07
C ASP A 46 -77.56 114.99 16.62
N ALA A 47 -78.41 116.00 16.43
CA ALA A 47 -78.84 116.42 15.08
C ALA A 47 -77.68 117.03 14.26
N ALA A 48 -76.76 117.75 14.91
CA ALA A 48 -75.59 118.32 14.25
C ALA A 48 -74.52 117.25 13.94
N ALA A 49 -74.45 116.17 14.74
CA ALA A 49 -73.53 115.06 14.52
C ALA A 49 -73.91 114.21 13.28
N GLN A 50 -75.20 114.05 12.99
CA GLN A 50 -75.64 113.30 11.79
C GLN A 50 -75.43 114.08 10.49
N GLN A 51 -75.65 115.40 10.50
CA GLN A 51 -75.43 116.25 9.32
C GLN A 51 -73.94 116.31 8.95
N LEU A 52 -73.05 116.41 9.95
CA LEU A 52 -71.60 116.36 9.75
C LEU A 52 -71.11 115.01 9.20
N LYS A 53 -71.76 113.90 9.54
CA LYS A 53 -71.40 112.57 9.01
C LYS A 53 -71.76 112.42 7.54
N ALA A 54 -72.94 112.88 7.14
CA ALA A 54 -73.38 112.84 5.74
C ALA A 54 -72.52 113.72 4.83
N GLU A 55 -72.14 114.93 5.29
CA GLU A 55 -71.20 115.80 4.56
C GLU A 55 -69.81 115.17 4.44
N ARG A 56 -69.34 114.46 5.48
CA ARG A 56 -68.03 113.81 5.48
C ARG A 56 -67.97 112.61 4.53
N GLU A 57 -69.05 111.85 4.39
CA GLU A 57 -69.16 110.75 3.43
C GLU A 57 -69.26 111.26 1.98
N ALA A 58 -69.98 112.37 1.74
CA ALA A 58 -70.03 113.03 0.43
C ALA A 58 -68.65 113.59 0.02
N GLN A 59 -67.92 114.22 0.94
CA GLN A 59 -66.54 114.69 0.68
C GLN A 59 -65.56 113.55 0.41
N GLN A 60 -65.72 112.39 1.07
CA GLN A 60 -64.88 111.22 0.82
C GLN A 60 -65.15 110.53 -0.53
N ALA A 61 -66.34 110.67 -1.10
CA ALA A 61 -66.64 110.12 -2.43
C ALA A 61 -65.94 110.93 -3.55
N VAL A 62 -65.88 112.25 -3.43
CA VAL A 62 -65.18 113.14 -4.38
C VAL A 62 -63.66 112.91 -4.31
N SER A 63 -63.10 112.71 -3.11
CA SER A 63 -61.68 112.37 -2.93
C SER A 63 -61.28 111.02 -3.56
N ARG A 64 -62.20 110.04 -3.61
CA ARG A 64 -61.93 108.72 -4.22
C ARG A 64 -61.85 108.79 -5.74
N HIS A 65 -62.71 109.59 -6.39
CA HIS A 65 -62.68 109.75 -7.85
C HIS A 65 -61.35 110.36 -8.33
N GLU A 66 -60.83 111.39 -7.64
CA GLU A 66 -59.52 111.95 -7.96
C GLU A 66 -58.35 111.00 -7.63
N SER A 67 -58.51 110.08 -6.68
CA SER A 67 -57.51 109.05 -6.38
C SER A 67 -57.44 107.98 -7.47
N GLU A 68 -58.57 107.64 -8.09
CA GLU A 68 -58.63 106.62 -9.15
C GLU A 68 -58.10 107.14 -10.49
N GLU A 69 -58.36 108.40 -10.84
CA GLU A 69 -57.71 109.04 -12.00
C GLU A 69 -56.19 109.17 -11.81
N ARG A 70 -55.73 109.49 -10.59
CA ARG A 70 -54.28 109.49 -10.27
C ARG A 70 -53.66 108.09 -10.39
N LYS A 71 -54.38 107.03 -10.01
CA LYS A 71 -53.91 105.64 -10.18
C LYS A 71 -53.85 105.24 -11.66
N ARG A 72 -54.84 105.62 -12.48
CA ARG A 72 -54.80 105.37 -13.93
C ARG A 72 -53.63 106.08 -14.62
N ARG A 73 -53.41 107.37 -14.31
CA ARG A 73 -52.25 108.12 -14.85
C ARG A 73 -50.90 107.58 -14.37
N MET A 74 -50.81 107.07 -13.14
CA MET A 74 -49.61 106.40 -12.64
C MET A 74 -49.36 105.08 -13.38
N MET A 75 -50.40 104.31 -13.67
CA MET A 75 -50.28 103.03 -14.39
C MET A 75 -49.87 103.24 -15.86
N GLU A 76 -50.41 104.24 -16.54
CA GLU A 76 -49.96 104.61 -17.90
C GLU A 76 -48.51 105.10 -17.92
N LYS A 77 -48.12 105.96 -16.98
CA LYS A 77 -46.72 106.38 -16.82
C LYS A 77 -45.78 105.22 -16.46
N GLU A 78 -46.25 104.24 -15.69
CA GLU A 78 -45.47 103.07 -15.32
C GLU A 78 -45.23 102.15 -16.51
N ILE A 79 -46.23 101.96 -17.38
CA ILE A 79 -46.09 101.21 -18.65
C ILE A 79 -45.13 101.93 -19.61
N GLU A 80 -45.22 103.26 -19.70
CA GLU A 80 -44.33 104.07 -20.55
C GLU A 80 -42.87 104.11 -20.04
N VAL A 81 -42.68 104.15 -18.71
CA VAL A 81 -41.36 104.04 -18.06
C VAL A 81 -40.80 102.62 -18.19
N ARG A 82 -41.63 101.58 -18.16
CA ARG A 82 -41.20 100.19 -18.35
C ARG A 82 -40.75 99.93 -19.80
N ALA A 83 -41.49 100.44 -20.79
CA ALA A 83 -41.08 100.39 -22.19
C ALA A 83 -39.77 101.15 -22.46
N ARG A 84 -39.58 102.34 -21.84
CA ARG A 84 -38.29 103.07 -21.91
C ARG A 84 -37.15 102.36 -21.18
N ARG A 85 -37.41 101.71 -20.04
CA ARG A 85 -36.40 100.92 -19.32
C ARG A 85 -36.00 99.67 -20.09
N GLU A 86 -36.93 99.00 -20.76
CA GLU A 86 -36.64 97.82 -21.59
C GLU A 86 -35.89 98.20 -22.87
N GLN A 87 -36.22 99.31 -23.53
CA GLN A 87 -35.42 99.84 -24.65
C GLN A 87 -34.01 100.27 -24.21
N SER A 88 -33.87 100.97 -23.09
CA SER A 88 -32.56 101.41 -22.58
C SER A 88 -31.71 100.27 -22.01
N ALA A 89 -32.32 99.22 -21.45
CA ALA A 89 -31.62 98.03 -20.99
C ALA A 89 -31.10 97.21 -22.17
N MET A 90 -31.93 96.99 -23.20
CA MET A 90 -31.53 96.26 -24.40
C MET A 90 -30.44 97.00 -25.19
N GLU A 91 -30.48 98.33 -25.23
CA GLU A 91 -29.45 99.16 -25.87
C GLU A 91 -28.14 99.20 -25.06
N MET A 92 -28.21 99.26 -23.72
CA MET A 92 -27.02 99.11 -22.85
C MET A 92 -26.39 97.72 -22.93
N GLU A 93 -27.19 96.65 -23.07
CA GLU A 93 -26.68 95.29 -23.21
C GLU A 93 -25.98 95.11 -24.56
N LEU A 94 -26.55 95.63 -25.64
CA LEU A 94 -25.96 95.58 -26.98
C LEU A 94 -24.68 96.45 -27.07
N GLU A 95 -24.64 97.58 -26.37
CA GLU A 95 -23.46 98.45 -26.29
C GLU A 95 -22.37 97.86 -25.38
N ALA A 96 -22.74 97.16 -24.30
CA ALA A 96 -21.83 96.40 -23.44
C ALA A 96 -21.24 95.20 -24.19
N GLU A 97 -22.03 94.46 -24.98
CA GLU A 97 -21.54 93.38 -25.84
C GLU A 97 -20.62 93.92 -26.95
N ARG A 98 -20.97 95.04 -27.59
CA ARG A 98 -20.08 95.68 -28.58
C ARG A 98 -18.77 96.16 -27.95
N LYS A 99 -18.81 96.77 -26.76
CA LYS A 99 -17.58 97.16 -26.03
C LYS A 99 -16.77 95.96 -25.59
N ALA A 100 -17.40 94.90 -25.09
CA ALA A 100 -16.74 93.66 -24.70
C ALA A 100 -16.05 92.98 -25.89
N LEU A 101 -16.70 92.95 -27.07
CA LEU A 101 -16.11 92.46 -28.33
C LEU A 101 -14.98 93.36 -28.83
N LEU A 102 -15.08 94.69 -28.67
CA LEU A 102 -14.00 95.63 -28.99
C LEU A 102 -12.80 95.45 -28.05
N THR A 103 -13.00 95.35 -26.73
CA THR A 103 -11.92 95.06 -25.76
C THR A 103 -11.36 93.65 -25.89
N GLY A 104 -12.18 92.67 -26.28
CA GLY A 104 -11.76 91.30 -26.56
C GLY A 104 -10.88 91.23 -27.81
N ASN A 105 -11.27 91.94 -28.88
CA ASN A 105 -10.45 92.08 -30.08
C ASN A 105 -9.17 92.91 -29.82
N GLU A 106 -9.20 93.91 -28.93
CA GLU A 106 -7.99 94.60 -28.48
C GLU A 106 -7.06 93.69 -27.64
N MET A 107 -7.59 92.84 -26.75
CA MET A 107 -6.79 91.84 -26.02
C MET A 107 -6.19 90.79 -26.95
N ILE A 108 -6.95 90.31 -27.95
CA ILE A 108 -6.48 89.32 -28.93
C ILE A 108 -5.42 89.94 -29.85
N ASN A 109 -5.63 91.16 -30.35
CA ASN A 109 -4.61 91.87 -31.14
C ASN A 109 -3.34 92.15 -30.34
N ASN A 110 -3.45 92.42 -29.03
CA ASN A 110 -2.28 92.59 -28.17
C ASN A 110 -1.55 91.26 -27.84
N GLN A 111 -2.22 90.10 -27.87
CA GLN A 111 -1.57 88.79 -27.68
C GLN A 111 -0.67 88.36 -28.87
N HIS A 112 -0.77 89.04 -30.01
CA HIS A 112 0.11 88.83 -31.17
C HIS A 112 1.42 89.64 -31.10
N LEU A 113 1.60 90.52 -30.11
CA LEU A 113 2.89 91.16 -29.83
C LEU A 113 3.86 90.11 -29.24
N GLU A 114 4.97 89.84 -29.94
CA GLU A 114 6.00 88.86 -29.53
C GLU A 114 6.50 89.07 -28.09
N SER A 115 6.54 90.32 -27.64
CA SER A 115 6.95 90.70 -26.29
C SER A 115 6.05 90.11 -25.19
N LEU A 116 4.74 90.08 -25.38
CA LEU A 116 3.79 89.51 -24.40
C LEU A 116 3.82 87.98 -24.37
N ARG A 117 4.03 87.33 -25.53
CA ARG A 117 4.22 85.86 -25.58
C ARG A 117 5.47 85.43 -24.83
N LYS A 118 6.56 86.20 -24.94
CA LYS A 118 7.80 85.94 -24.22
C LYS A 118 7.67 86.14 -22.72
N ILE A 119 6.89 87.15 -22.28
CA ILE A 119 6.60 87.35 -20.85
C ILE A 119 5.76 86.19 -20.30
N ASN A 120 4.72 85.75 -21.01
CA ASN A 120 3.90 84.61 -20.59
C ASN A 120 4.71 83.30 -20.55
N SER A 121 5.60 83.07 -21.52
CA SER A 121 6.45 81.86 -21.49
C SER A 121 7.42 81.89 -20.31
N LEU A 122 8.00 83.05 -19.98
CA LEU A 122 8.87 83.21 -18.81
C LEU A 122 8.09 83.05 -17.51
N SER A 123 6.85 83.54 -17.43
CA SER A 123 5.99 83.35 -16.26
C SER A 123 5.67 81.87 -16.03
N ILE A 124 5.32 81.14 -17.08
CA ILE A 124 5.04 79.69 -17.00
C ILE A 124 6.31 78.93 -16.58
N ALA A 125 7.46 79.27 -17.17
CA ALA A 125 8.73 78.67 -16.79
C ALA A 125 9.07 78.94 -15.31
N ALA A 126 8.89 80.17 -14.83
CA ALA A 126 9.13 80.54 -13.43
C ALA A 126 8.22 79.75 -12.47
N THR A 127 6.94 79.59 -12.78
CA THR A 127 6.03 78.74 -11.98
C THR A 127 6.43 77.26 -12.02
N GLY A 128 6.91 76.77 -13.17
CA GLY A 128 7.41 75.40 -13.30
C GLY A 128 8.66 75.15 -12.44
N TYR A 129 9.60 76.10 -12.40
CA TYR A 129 10.79 75.99 -11.56
C TYR A 129 10.46 76.01 -10.06
N GLN A 130 9.55 76.90 -9.63
CA GLN A 130 9.09 76.94 -8.23
C GLN A 130 8.43 75.62 -7.81
N LEU A 131 7.59 75.04 -8.66
CA LEU A 131 6.96 73.75 -8.38
C LEU A 131 8.00 72.63 -8.26
N CYS A 132 8.98 72.58 -9.16
CA CYS A 132 10.07 71.62 -9.10
C CYS A 132 10.88 71.70 -7.79
N ASP A 133 11.17 72.90 -7.29
CA ASP A 133 11.89 73.06 -6.02
C ASP A 133 11.05 72.66 -4.80
N THR A 134 9.73 72.90 -4.87
CA THR A 134 8.78 72.44 -3.85
C THR A 134 8.67 70.90 -3.85
N LEU A 135 8.70 70.26 -5.02
CA LEU A 135 8.71 68.81 -5.13
C LEU A 135 10.00 68.19 -4.59
N LYS A 136 11.17 68.82 -4.86
CA LYS A 136 12.46 68.35 -4.32
C LYS A 136 12.53 68.44 -2.79
N THR A 137 11.94 69.48 -2.19
CA THR A 137 11.88 69.62 -0.74
C THR A 137 10.98 68.55 -0.12
N HIS A 138 9.79 68.34 -0.68
CA HIS A 138 8.89 67.26 -0.25
C HIS A 138 9.50 65.86 -0.41
N GLN A 139 10.27 65.62 -1.48
CA GLN A 139 11.00 64.37 -1.68
C GLN A 139 12.03 64.11 -0.57
N LYS A 140 12.78 65.14 -0.15
CA LYS A 140 13.74 65.02 0.97
C LYS A 140 13.04 64.71 2.29
N GLU A 141 11.92 65.35 2.57
CA GLU A 141 11.13 65.09 3.79
C GLU A 141 10.59 63.66 3.83
N ARG A 142 10.15 63.14 2.68
CA ARG A 142 9.70 61.76 2.55
C ARG A 142 10.84 60.77 2.80
N GLN A 143 12.03 61.02 2.25
CA GLN A 143 13.22 60.19 2.49
C GLN A 143 13.63 60.16 3.97
N VAL A 144 13.57 61.29 4.67
CA VAL A 144 13.88 61.36 6.11
C VAL A 144 12.86 60.57 6.94
N THR A 145 11.57 60.65 6.58
CA THR A 145 10.50 59.91 7.25
C THR A 145 10.65 58.40 7.04
N GLU A 146 10.97 57.99 5.81
CA GLU A 146 11.20 56.60 5.45
C GLU A 146 12.44 56.02 6.13
N ALA A 147 13.55 56.76 6.17
CA ALA A 147 14.76 56.37 6.89
C ALA A 147 14.49 56.18 8.40
N ARG A 148 13.67 57.05 9.01
CA ARG A 148 13.26 56.91 10.41
C ARG A 148 12.40 55.68 10.64
N TYR A 149 11.48 55.37 9.73
CA TYR A 149 10.66 54.17 9.79
C TYR A 149 11.52 52.91 9.71
N ASN A 150 12.46 52.86 8.75
CA ASN A 150 13.38 51.74 8.57
C ASN A 150 14.25 51.52 9.82
N THR A 151 14.79 52.60 10.41
CA THR A 151 15.60 52.51 11.64
C THR A 151 14.82 51.91 12.83
N ILE A 152 13.53 52.26 12.96
CA ILE A 152 12.66 51.69 14.00
C ILE A 152 12.40 50.21 13.73
N HIS A 153 12.15 49.85 12.47
CA HIS A 153 11.93 48.48 12.06
C HIS A 153 13.16 47.59 12.33
N ASP A 154 14.35 48.06 11.97
CA ASP A 154 15.62 47.37 12.22
C ASP A 154 15.85 47.13 13.73
N SER A 155 15.48 48.10 14.57
CA SER A 155 15.59 47.97 16.03
C SER A 155 14.63 46.92 16.61
N ILE A 156 13.43 46.80 16.05
CA ILE A 156 12.44 45.78 16.44
C ILE A 156 12.93 44.40 16.00
N MET A 157 13.39 44.28 14.74
CA MET A 157 13.91 43.04 14.18
C MET A 157 15.13 42.51 14.97
N GLU A 158 16.07 43.39 15.35
CA GLU A 158 17.23 42.97 16.16
C GLU A 158 16.84 42.55 17.58
N ARG A 159 15.79 43.15 18.16
CA ARG A 159 15.27 42.75 19.48
C ARG A 159 14.61 41.38 19.43
N ASP A 160 13.83 41.12 18.39
CA ASP A 160 13.18 39.82 18.22
C ASP A 160 14.19 38.73 17.86
N ARG A 161 15.19 39.03 17.03
CA ARG A 161 16.32 38.12 16.77
C ARG A 161 17.04 37.70 18.05
N ARG A 162 17.34 38.65 18.95
CA ARG A 162 17.98 38.35 20.23
C ARG A 162 17.12 37.49 21.15
N ARG A 163 15.81 37.74 21.18
CA ARG A 163 14.86 36.91 21.95
C ARG A 163 14.76 35.50 21.40
N ASP A 164 14.76 35.35 20.07
CA ASP A 164 14.71 34.04 19.43
C ASP A 164 15.98 33.23 19.71
N ILE A 165 17.16 33.85 19.60
CA ILE A 165 18.44 33.23 19.97
C ILE A 165 18.44 32.79 21.44
N GLN A 166 17.89 33.60 22.35
CA GLN A 166 17.81 33.22 23.76
C GLN A 166 16.87 32.02 23.96
N ARG A 167 15.70 31.99 23.32
CA ARG A 167 14.77 30.85 23.38
C ARG A 167 15.38 29.57 22.84
N ARG A 168 16.17 29.65 21.76
CA ARG A 168 16.89 28.49 21.20
C ARG A 168 17.91 27.94 22.19
N LYS A 169 18.68 28.81 22.86
CA LYS A 169 19.62 28.41 23.91
C LYS A 169 18.91 27.77 25.11
N ASP A 170 17.80 28.34 25.56
CA ASP A 170 17.04 27.78 26.68
C ASP A 170 16.45 26.41 26.31
N ALA A 171 15.94 26.25 25.08
CA ALA A 171 15.46 24.97 24.55
C ALA A 171 16.57 23.93 24.38
N GLU A 172 17.78 24.33 23.97
CA GLU A 172 18.95 23.44 23.90
C GLU A 172 19.36 22.94 25.28
N ILE A 173 19.33 23.80 26.30
CA ILE A 173 19.61 23.42 27.69
C ILE A 173 18.56 22.41 28.19
N GLU A 174 17.28 22.66 27.93
CA GLU A 174 16.20 21.73 28.31
C GLU A 174 16.31 20.38 27.56
N ALA A 175 16.61 20.41 26.26
CA ALA A 175 16.81 19.21 25.45
C ALA A 175 18.07 18.43 25.89
N HIS A 176 19.12 19.12 26.33
CA HIS A 176 20.30 18.49 26.92
C HIS A 176 19.97 17.82 28.26
N ALA A 177 19.18 18.47 29.13
CA ALA A 177 18.73 17.88 30.39
C ALA A 177 17.91 16.60 30.17
N LYS A 178 16.94 16.63 29.25
CA LYS A 178 16.13 15.45 28.90
C LYS A 178 16.97 14.32 28.29
N ARG A 179 18.00 14.64 27.50
CA ARG A 179 18.96 13.65 26.97
C ARG A 179 19.80 13.00 28.08
N MET A 180 20.21 13.75 29.08
CA MET A 180 20.94 13.21 30.24
C MET A 180 20.05 12.30 31.10
N GLU A 181 18.78 12.65 31.27
CA GLU A 181 17.80 11.80 31.98
C GLU A 181 17.51 10.51 31.21
N ALA A 182 17.27 10.59 29.90
CA ALA A 182 17.10 9.41 29.05
C ALA A 182 18.35 8.52 29.04
N ARG A 183 19.55 9.11 29.04
CA ARG A 183 20.81 8.37 29.17
C ARG A 183 20.90 7.61 30.49
N GLN A 184 20.49 8.22 31.62
CA GLN A 184 20.49 7.53 32.92
C GLN A 184 19.55 6.33 32.91
N VAL A 185 18.34 6.47 32.34
CA VAL A 185 17.39 5.35 32.20
C VAL A 185 17.97 4.24 31.34
N LEU A 186 18.68 4.57 30.25
CA LEU A 186 19.33 3.57 29.40
C LEU A 186 20.51 2.89 30.11
N GLU A 187 21.31 3.62 30.89
CA GLU A 187 22.39 3.04 31.70
C GLU A 187 21.82 2.07 32.76
N GLU A 188 20.68 2.38 33.38
CA GLU A 188 19.98 1.47 34.29
C GLU A 188 19.42 0.24 33.58
N GLN A 189 18.82 0.41 32.39
CA GLN A 189 18.31 -0.71 31.59
C GLN A 189 19.44 -1.62 31.11
N ILE A 190 20.60 -1.07 30.73
CA ILE A 190 21.80 -1.84 30.36
C ILE A 190 22.32 -2.61 31.57
N ALA A 191 22.35 -1.98 32.76
CA ALA A 191 22.75 -2.65 33.99
C ALA A 191 21.81 -3.80 34.36
N GLU A 192 20.49 -3.64 34.20
CA GLU A 192 19.54 -4.73 34.45
C GLU A 192 19.63 -5.85 33.41
N ARG A 193 19.80 -5.52 32.11
CA ARG A 193 20.05 -6.54 31.08
C ARG A 193 21.35 -7.30 31.35
N HIS A 194 22.39 -6.62 31.82
CA HIS A 194 23.64 -7.27 32.19
C HIS A 194 23.44 -8.22 33.39
N LYS A 195 22.67 -7.83 34.41
CA LYS A 195 22.31 -8.72 35.53
C LYS A 195 21.45 -9.90 35.08
N GLN A 196 20.59 -9.72 34.09
CA GLN A 196 19.80 -10.82 33.53
C GLN A 196 20.68 -11.79 32.74
N SER A 197 21.62 -11.28 31.92
CA SER A 197 22.61 -12.09 31.22
C SER A 197 23.45 -12.92 32.19
N ILE A 198 23.92 -12.33 33.30
CA ILE A 198 24.65 -13.07 34.34
C ILE A 198 23.78 -14.18 34.94
N ARG A 199 22.51 -13.90 35.26
CA ARG A 199 21.58 -14.91 35.79
C ARG A 199 21.32 -16.06 34.82
N GLU A 200 21.25 -15.77 33.52
CA GLU A 200 21.08 -16.79 32.48
C GLU A 200 22.36 -17.61 32.26
N GLU A 201 23.53 -16.98 32.37
CA GLU A 201 24.82 -17.67 32.30
C GLU A 201 25.03 -18.58 33.52
N GLU A 202 24.70 -18.10 34.73
CA GLU A 202 24.69 -18.93 35.95
C GLU A 202 23.68 -20.10 35.83
N ALA A 203 22.51 -19.89 35.22
CA ALA A 203 21.55 -20.96 34.98
C ALA A 203 22.08 -22.01 33.98
N LYS A 204 22.76 -21.58 32.92
CA LYS A 204 23.43 -22.45 31.95
C LYS A 204 24.56 -23.23 32.60
N ASP A 205 25.34 -22.62 33.48
CA ASP A 205 26.41 -23.30 34.22
C ASP A 205 25.86 -24.34 35.19
N ILE A 206 24.75 -24.05 35.87
CA ILE A 206 24.05 -25.02 36.73
C ILE A 206 23.52 -26.19 35.89
N GLU A 207 22.97 -25.93 34.71
CA GLU A 207 22.48 -26.96 33.80
C GLU A 207 23.63 -27.80 33.22
N ALA A 208 24.73 -27.17 32.80
CA ALA A 208 25.94 -27.84 32.36
C ALA A 208 26.53 -28.73 33.47
N GLN A 209 26.54 -28.28 34.73
CA GLN A 209 26.97 -29.09 35.87
C GLN A 209 26.03 -30.28 36.13
N LYS A 210 24.71 -30.11 35.95
CA LYS A 210 23.74 -31.22 36.04
C LYS A 210 23.99 -32.25 34.95
N ILE A 211 24.19 -31.80 33.71
CA ILE A 211 24.51 -32.67 32.57
C ILE A 211 25.83 -33.42 32.83
N LEU A 212 26.87 -32.73 33.29
CA LEU A 212 28.16 -33.34 33.60
C LEU A 212 28.05 -34.39 34.73
N LYS A 213 27.18 -34.15 35.72
CA LYS A 213 26.90 -35.10 36.80
C LYS A 213 26.15 -36.34 36.30
N ILE A 214 25.24 -36.17 35.34
CA ILE A 214 24.57 -37.28 34.65
C ILE A 214 25.57 -38.08 33.82
N TYR A 215 26.46 -37.43 33.05
CA TYR A 215 27.52 -38.11 32.30
C TYR A 215 28.46 -38.91 33.20
N LYS A 216 28.90 -38.34 34.32
CA LYS A 216 29.72 -39.07 35.31
C LYS A 216 28.97 -40.27 35.89
N GLN A 217 27.66 -40.16 36.10
CA GLN A 217 26.84 -41.28 36.56
C GLN A 217 26.77 -42.39 35.50
N TYR A 218 26.62 -42.03 34.22
CA TYR A 218 26.67 -42.98 33.11
C TYR A 218 28.03 -43.66 32.98
N GLU A 219 29.15 -42.93 33.11
CA GLU A 219 30.50 -43.52 33.08
C GLU A 219 30.70 -44.54 34.22
N VAL A 220 30.24 -44.23 35.43
CA VAL A 220 30.32 -45.15 36.58
C VAL A 220 29.45 -46.39 36.37
N ASP A 221 28.24 -46.23 35.83
CA ASP A 221 27.34 -47.34 35.54
C ASP A 221 27.86 -48.22 34.38
N GLU A 222 28.51 -47.62 33.38
CA GLU A 222 29.18 -48.35 32.31
C GLU A 222 30.40 -49.12 32.83
N GLN A 223 31.23 -48.50 33.69
CA GLN A 223 32.34 -49.19 34.36
C GLN A 223 31.86 -50.37 35.20
N ARG A 224 30.75 -50.21 35.95
CA ARG A 224 30.13 -51.33 36.69
C ARG A 224 29.68 -52.45 35.78
N LYS A 225 29.08 -52.14 34.62
CA LYS A 225 28.66 -53.16 33.64
C LYS A 225 29.87 -53.89 33.06
N LEU A 226 30.94 -53.17 32.72
CA LEU A 226 32.21 -53.72 32.24
C LEU A 226 32.88 -54.62 33.28
N GLU A 227 32.85 -54.23 34.55
CA GLU A 227 33.43 -54.99 35.66
C GLU A 227 32.60 -56.26 35.95
N GLN A 228 31.27 -56.16 35.96
CA GLN A 228 30.37 -57.32 36.05
C GLN A 228 30.51 -58.28 34.85
N HIS A 229 30.81 -57.75 33.66
CA HIS A 229 31.08 -58.58 32.49
C HIS A 229 32.45 -59.27 32.61
N ARG A 230 33.49 -58.57 33.09
CA ARG A 230 34.81 -59.16 33.38
C ARG A 230 34.74 -60.25 34.45
N GLU A 231 33.97 -60.05 35.52
CA GLU A 231 33.79 -61.08 36.56
C GLU A 231 33.04 -62.30 36.01
N ARG A 232 31.98 -62.11 35.21
CA ARG A 232 31.31 -63.20 34.50
C ARG A 232 32.22 -63.95 33.51
N GLN A 233 33.11 -63.24 32.83
CA GLN A 233 34.11 -63.86 31.95
C GLN A 233 35.14 -64.66 32.75
N LYS A 234 35.65 -64.14 33.87
CA LYS A 234 36.57 -64.86 34.75
C LYS A 234 35.94 -66.12 35.34
N GLU A 235 34.68 -66.05 35.74
CA GLU A 235 33.95 -67.19 36.30
C GLU A 235 33.73 -68.27 35.23
N THR A 236 33.30 -67.87 34.03
CA THR A 236 33.21 -68.79 32.87
C THR A 236 34.57 -69.40 32.53
N MET A 237 35.66 -68.61 32.53
CA MET A 237 37.01 -69.13 32.30
C MET A 237 37.47 -70.12 33.38
N ARG A 238 37.13 -69.88 34.66
CA ARG A 238 37.40 -70.85 35.73
C ARG A 238 36.66 -72.16 35.54
N GLN A 239 35.39 -72.10 35.17
CA GLN A 239 34.58 -73.30 34.91
C GLN A 239 35.13 -74.10 33.71
N VAL A 240 35.54 -73.41 32.65
CA VAL A 240 36.17 -74.06 31.49
C VAL A 240 37.52 -74.66 31.86
N ALA A 241 38.34 -73.96 32.65
CA ALA A 241 39.63 -74.48 33.12
C ALA A 241 39.47 -75.72 34.02
N GLN A 242 38.52 -75.71 34.96
CA GLN A 242 38.20 -76.87 35.80
C GLN A 242 37.69 -78.06 34.97
N THR A 243 36.84 -77.80 33.98
CA THR A 243 36.33 -78.85 33.08
C THR A 243 37.48 -79.45 32.25
N ASN A 244 38.40 -78.61 31.76
CA ASN A 244 39.56 -79.07 30.99
C ASN A 244 40.56 -79.87 31.84
N GLU A 245 40.80 -79.47 33.09
CA GLU A 245 41.59 -80.24 34.07
C GLU A 245 40.94 -81.61 34.36
N GLN A 246 39.62 -81.66 34.55
CA GLN A 246 38.89 -82.92 34.73
C GLN A 246 39.01 -83.82 33.51
N ILE A 247 38.89 -83.29 32.30
CA ILE A 247 39.09 -84.05 31.06
C ILE A 247 40.52 -84.57 30.96
N LYS A 248 41.53 -83.77 31.32
CA LYS A 248 42.94 -84.19 31.32
C LYS A 248 43.16 -85.35 32.30
N TYR A 249 42.64 -85.24 33.53
CA TYR A 249 42.71 -86.31 34.53
C TYR A 249 42.01 -87.59 34.05
N MET A 250 40.80 -87.49 33.48
CA MET A 250 40.09 -88.64 32.92
C MET A 250 40.87 -89.32 31.78
N LYS A 251 41.51 -88.54 30.90
CA LYS A 251 42.35 -89.07 29.83
C LYS A 251 43.61 -89.76 30.35
N GLU A 252 44.28 -89.17 31.36
CA GLU A 252 45.44 -89.80 32.00
C GLU A 252 45.06 -91.13 32.69
N GLN A 253 43.90 -91.20 33.35
CA GLN A 253 43.38 -92.44 33.93
C GLN A 253 43.04 -93.50 32.87
N MET A 254 42.47 -93.10 31.73
CA MET A 254 42.26 -94.02 30.58
C MET A 254 43.59 -94.57 30.05
N VAL A 255 44.60 -93.73 29.83
CA VAL A 255 45.92 -94.17 29.34
C VAL A 255 46.61 -95.11 30.33
N ILE A 256 46.47 -94.88 31.64
CA ILE A 256 46.99 -95.79 32.68
C ILE A 256 46.23 -97.12 32.66
N ARG A 257 44.91 -97.11 32.44
CA ARG A 257 44.10 -98.32 32.33
C ARG A 257 44.49 -99.13 31.10
N ASP A 258 44.61 -98.49 29.94
CA ASP A 258 45.04 -99.12 28.69
C ASP A 258 46.46 -99.71 28.83
N LYS A 259 47.42 -99.00 29.44
CA LYS A 259 48.75 -99.55 29.73
C LYS A 259 48.72 -100.76 30.67
N LYS A 260 47.81 -100.79 31.65
CA LYS A 260 47.63 -101.95 32.53
C LYS A 260 47.01 -103.13 31.79
N GLU A 261 46.04 -102.88 30.92
CA GLU A 261 45.42 -103.89 30.05
C GLU A 261 46.42 -104.44 29.03
N GLU A 262 47.26 -103.60 28.43
CA GLU A 262 48.35 -104.01 27.53
C GLU A 262 49.42 -104.83 28.28
N MET A 263 49.84 -104.42 29.48
CA MET A 263 50.77 -105.20 30.31
C MET A 263 50.17 -106.55 30.72
N ALA A 264 48.87 -106.60 31.04
CA ALA A 264 48.18 -107.85 31.36
C ALA A 264 48.05 -108.77 30.14
N ALA A 265 47.74 -108.22 28.97
CA ALA A 265 47.69 -108.96 27.71
C ALA A 265 49.08 -109.51 27.32
N ALA A 266 50.14 -108.70 27.46
CA ALA A 266 51.52 -109.12 27.21
C ALA A 266 51.99 -110.21 28.19
N ALA A 267 51.63 -110.11 29.46
CA ALA A 267 51.93 -111.13 30.47
C ALA A 267 51.18 -112.45 30.19
N TYR A 268 49.91 -112.37 29.78
CA TYR A 268 49.12 -113.54 29.38
C TYR A 268 49.71 -114.23 28.15
N LEU A 269 50.11 -113.45 27.12
CA LEU A 269 50.77 -114.00 25.92
C LEU A 269 52.13 -114.64 26.24
N ARG A 270 52.94 -114.05 27.12
CA ARG A 270 54.21 -114.68 27.57
C ARG A 270 53.98 -115.97 28.35
N LYS A 271 52.97 -116.01 29.22
CA LYS A 271 52.62 -117.22 29.97
C LYS A 271 52.10 -118.32 29.05
N LYS A 272 51.26 -117.96 28.07
CA LYS A 272 50.76 -118.90 27.06
C LYS A 272 51.88 -119.44 26.16
N ALA A 273 52.83 -118.58 25.76
CA ALA A 273 54.00 -119.02 24.98
C ALA A 273 54.87 -120.02 25.76
N LEU A 274 55.09 -119.79 27.07
CA LEU A 274 55.81 -120.73 27.94
C LEU A 274 55.04 -122.04 28.16
N GLU A 275 53.71 -122.00 28.28
CA GLU A 275 52.87 -123.20 28.39
C GLU A 275 52.83 -124.01 27.08
N GLU A 276 52.80 -123.36 25.92
CA GLU A 276 52.92 -124.02 24.61
C GLU A 276 54.33 -124.60 24.40
N GLU A 277 55.39 -123.89 24.79
CA GLU A 277 56.77 -124.39 24.72
C GLU A 277 56.99 -125.60 25.63
N ALA A 278 56.43 -125.59 26.85
CA ALA A 278 56.47 -126.73 27.77
C ALA A 278 55.69 -127.95 27.24
N LYS A 279 54.52 -127.74 26.61
CA LYS A 279 53.78 -128.82 25.93
C LYS A 279 54.56 -129.39 24.75
N LEU A 280 55.20 -128.55 23.94
CA LEU A 280 56.03 -128.98 22.82
C LEU A 280 57.25 -129.80 23.28
N GLN A 281 57.87 -129.46 24.42
CA GLN A 281 59.00 -130.22 24.97
C GLN A 281 58.58 -131.59 25.53
N GLU A 282 57.39 -131.70 26.15
CA GLU A 282 56.84 -132.97 26.64
C GLU A 282 56.39 -133.87 25.48
N GLU A 283 55.75 -133.30 24.46
CA GLU A 283 55.39 -134.03 23.23
C GLU A 283 56.64 -134.47 22.44
N ALA A 284 57.71 -133.67 22.43
CA ALA A 284 58.99 -134.04 21.82
C ALA A 284 59.67 -135.21 22.55
N ARG A 285 59.57 -135.32 23.88
CA ARG A 285 60.06 -136.49 24.65
C ARG A 285 59.28 -137.77 24.30
N ILE A 286 57.96 -137.68 24.18
CA ILE A 286 57.11 -138.82 23.82
C ILE A 286 57.32 -139.21 22.34
N ARG A 287 57.56 -138.23 21.47
CA ARG A 287 57.84 -138.42 20.05
C ARG A 287 59.22 -139.07 19.80
N LYS A 288 60.27 -138.70 20.53
CA LYS A 288 61.59 -139.35 20.44
C LYS A 288 61.57 -140.83 20.79
N SER A 289 60.67 -141.25 21.69
CA SER A 289 60.45 -142.67 22.03
C SER A 289 59.71 -143.44 20.93
N LYS A 290 58.79 -142.78 20.21
CA LYS A 290 57.99 -143.38 19.12
C LYS A 290 58.70 -143.34 17.76
N GLU A 291 59.56 -142.34 17.50
CA GLU A 291 60.35 -142.20 16.27
C GLU A 291 61.48 -143.23 16.18
N LEU A 292 62.07 -143.68 17.30
CA LEU A 292 63.01 -144.81 17.30
C LEU A 292 62.34 -146.13 16.89
N ARG A 293 61.01 -146.23 17.00
CA ARG A 293 60.21 -147.40 16.61
C ARG A 293 59.66 -147.31 15.18
N THR A 294 59.58 -146.11 14.60
CA THR A 294 58.98 -145.87 13.27
C THR A 294 59.97 -145.41 12.19
N ALA A 295 61.19 -144.98 12.55
CA ALA A 295 62.27 -144.80 11.59
C ALA A 295 62.75 -146.14 10.98
N LYS A 296 62.56 -147.27 11.70
CA LYS A 296 62.85 -148.62 11.18
C LYS A 296 61.87 -149.08 10.08
N LEU A 297 60.73 -148.40 9.91
CA LEU A 297 59.67 -148.74 8.93
C LEU A 297 59.49 -147.69 7.83
N ARG A 298 59.98 -146.45 8.02
CA ARG A 298 59.88 -145.37 7.00
C ARG A 298 61.00 -145.37 5.96
N ALA A 299 61.89 -146.36 5.99
CA ALA A 299 62.80 -146.68 4.88
C ALA A 299 62.11 -147.38 3.68
N GLN A 300 60.77 -147.54 3.68
CA GLN A 300 60.05 -148.29 2.65
C GLN A 300 58.93 -147.54 1.90
N GLN A 301 58.61 -146.28 2.24
CA GLN A 301 57.50 -145.56 1.57
C GLN A 301 57.81 -144.08 1.31
N GLU A 302 58.96 -143.84 0.71
CA GLU A 302 59.13 -142.72 -0.19
C GLU A 302 58.30 -142.99 -1.46
N LYS A 303 57.07 -142.44 -1.52
CA LYS A 303 56.28 -142.07 -2.71
C LYS A 303 54.78 -142.08 -2.37
N ALA A 304 54.22 -140.91 -2.04
CA ALA A 304 52.91 -140.48 -2.51
C ALA A 304 52.56 -139.09 -1.95
N GLN A 305 52.45 -138.15 -2.89
CA GLN A 305 51.72 -136.88 -2.84
C GLN A 305 52.46 -135.61 -2.42
N ASP A 306 52.34 -134.69 -3.37
CA ASP A 306 53.12 -133.51 -3.73
C ASP A 306 52.10 -132.41 -4.07
N LYS A 307 52.57 -131.15 -4.14
CA LYS A 307 51.92 -129.95 -4.73
C LYS A 307 50.71 -129.31 -4.04
N GLN A 308 50.96 -128.31 -3.18
CA GLN A 308 50.25 -127.01 -3.26
C GLN A 308 50.84 -125.83 -2.43
N ALA A 309 52.14 -125.76 -2.16
CA ALA A 309 52.68 -124.76 -1.20
C ALA A 309 53.82 -123.86 -1.74
N ILE A 310 53.86 -123.60 -3.05
CA ILE A 310 54.86 -122.70 -3.68
C ILE A 310 54.20 -121.49 -4.38
N GLN A 311 52.85 -121.38 -4.42
CA GLN A 311 52.16 -120.26 -5.09
C GLN A 311 51.76 -119.07 -4.19
N ASP A 312 51.84 -119.19 -2.85
CA ASP A 312 51.46 -118.10 -1.93
C ASP A 312 52.62 -117.20 -1.47
N GLU A 313 53.86 -117.57 -1.78
CA GLU A 313 55.04 -116.83 -1.32
C GLU A 313 55.40 -115.61 -2.20
N PHE A 314 54.86 -115.52 -3.43
CA PHE A 314 55.20 -114.44 -4.37
C PHE A 314 54.24 -113.24 -4.34
N ARG A 315 52.99 -113.38 -3.86
CA ARG A 315 52.01 -112.26 -3.81
C ARG A 315 52.25 -111.31 -2.62
N ALA A 316 52.87 -111.77 -1.54
CA ALA A 316 53.10 -110.98 -0.34
C ALA A 316 54.21 -109.92 -0.48
N LYS A 317 55.21 -110.13 -1.34
CA LYS A 317 56.35 -109.20 -1.49
C LYS A 317 56.05 -107.96 -2.35
N LYS A 318 55.12 -108.03 -3.31
CA LYS A 318 54.84 -106.90 -4.24
C LYS A 318 53.94 -105.82 -3.64
N ALA A 319 53.05 -106.19 -2.71
CA ALA A 319 52.14 -105.24 -2.06
C ALA A 319 52.84 -104.31 -1.05
N TYR A 320 53.96 -104.74 -0.46
CA TYR A 320 54.72 -103.98 0.54
C TYR A 320 55.49 -102.79 -0.07
N GLU A 321 56.09 -102.97 -1.26
CA GLU A 321 56.85 -101.90 -1.94
C GLU A 321 55.96 -100.78 -2.51
N GLU A 322 54.73 -101.10 -2.94
CA GLU A 322 53.80 -100.12 -3.51
C GLU A 322 53.24 -99.14 -2.47
N THR A 323 53.02 -99.60 -1.24
CA THR A 323 52.58 -98.77 -0.11
C THR A 323 53.63 -97.77 0.37
N GLU A 324 54.91 -98.13 0.32
CA GLU A 324 56.00 -97.25 0.77
C GLU A 324 56.23 -96.07 -0.20
N LYS A 325 56.14 -96.33 -1.52
CA LYS A 325 56.30 -95.31 -2.57
C LYS A 325 55.19 -94.26 -2.54
N ASN A 326 53.95 -94.66 -2.30
CA ASN A 326 52.80 -93.74 -2.25
C ASN A 326 52.84 -92.81 -1.03
N THR A 327 53.41 -93.26 0.10
CA THR A 327 53.54 -92.44 1.31
C THR A 327 54.56 -91.30 1.13
N ARG A 328 55.72 -91.58 0.53
CA ARG A 328 56.77 -90.57 0.26
C ARG A 328 56.34 -89.50 -0.76
N LEU A 329 55.49 -89.87 -1.73
CA LEU A 329 54.93 -88.94 -2.72
C LEU A 329 53.90 -87.97 -2.12
N LYS A 330 53.13 -88.41 -1.13
CA LYS A 330 52.14 -87.58 -0.43
C LYS A 330 52.79 -86.52 0.44
N GLU A 331 53.80 -86.88 1.22
CA GLU A 331 54.55 -85.94 2.08
C GLU A 331 55.23 -84.83 1.29
N LYS A 332 55.78 -85.14 0.10
CA LYS A 332 56.38 -84.14 -0.79
C LYS A 332 55.36 -83.11 -1.30
N ARG A 333 54.17 -83.55 -1.73
CA ARG A 333 53.10 -82.67 -2.24
C ARG A 333 52.54 -81.73 -1.18
N ASP A 334 52.39 -82.21 0.05
CA ASP A 334 51.86 -81.39 1.15
C ASP A 334 52.86 -80.29 1.57
N LYS A 335 54.17 -80.58 1.50
CA LYS A 335 55.23 -79.61 1.76
C LYS A 335 55.28 -78.51 0.68
N GLU A 336 55.14 -78.86 -0.60
CA GLU A 336 55.09 -77.91 -1.72
C GLU A 336 53.86 -76.98 -1.65
N ARG A 337 52.69 -77.50 -1.28
CA ARG A 337 51.47 -76.68 -1.10
C ARG A 337 51.58 -75.66 0.02
N LYS A 338 52.20 -76.02 1.16
CA LYS A 338 52.42 -75.09 2.27
C LYS A 338 53.33 -73.91 1.89
N ILE A 339 54.39 -74.18 1.12
CA ILE A 339 55.32 -73.14 0.68
C ILE A 339 54.65 -72.18 -0.31
N ALA A 340 53.89 -72.72 -1.28
CA ALA A 340 53.17 -71.91 -2.26
C ALA A 340 52.10 -70.99 -1.61
N LEU A 341 51.35 -71.51 -0.63
CA LEU A 341 50.36 -70.72 0.10
C LEU A 341 51.00 -69.57 0.88
N MET A 342 52.15 -69.82 1.52
CA MET A 342 52.84 -68.79 2.30
C MET A 342 53.42 -67.67 1.43
N GLN A 343 53.89 -67.98 0.22
CA GLN A 343 54.35 -66.99 -0.74
C GLN A 343 53.21 -66.11 -1.29
N SER A 344 52.03 -66.70 -1.54
CA SER A 344 50.84 -65.96 -1.99
C SER A 344 50.39 -64.91 -0.97
N ILE A 345 50.29 -65.30 0.31
CA ILE A 345 49.87 -64.40 1.39
C ILE A 345 50.83 -63.21 1.56
N LEU A 346 52.14 -63.43 1.39
CA LEU A 346 53.14 -62.35 1.48
C LEU A 346 53.03 -61.37 0.30
N GLN A 347 52.73 -61.86 -0.91
CA GLN A 347 52.52 -60.98 -2.07
C GLN A 347 51.26 -60.12 -1.92
N ASP A 348 50.18 -60.68 -1.39
CA ASP A 348 48.92 -59.94 -1.20
C ASP A 348 49.03 -58.87 -0.10
N ARG A 349 49.73 -59.16 1.01
CA ARG A 349 50.02 -58.13 2.04
C ARG A 349 50.81 -56.96 1.47
N LYS A 350 51.81 -57.22 0.61
CA LYS A 350 52.62 -56.17 0.02
C LYS A 350 51.82 -55.28 -0.93
N LYS A 351 50.86 -55.85 -1.68
CA LYS A 351 49.92 -55.09 -2.52
C LYS A 351 48.96 -54.24 -1.70
N GLN A 352 48.50 -54.76 -0.57
CA GLN A 352 47.62 -54.03 0.35
C GLN A 352 48.33 -52.82 0.95
N GLU A 353 49.59 -52.96 1.37
CA GLU A 353 50.41 -51.84 1.88
C GLU A 353 50.62 -50.75 0.82
N THR A 354 50.93 -51.13 -0.43
CA THR A 354 51.10 -50.14 -1.53
C THR A 354 49.79 -49.40 -1.86
N PHE A 355 48.65 -50.09 -1.82
CA PHE A 355 47.34 -49.47 -2.06
C PHE A 355 46.98 -48.43 -0.99
N HIS A 356 47.22 -48.76 0.29
CA HIS A 356 47.00 -47.80 1.38
C HIS A 356 47.95 -46.60 1.33
N ALA A 357 49.20 -46.80 0.89
CA ALA A 357 50.16 -45.72 0.71
C ALA A 357 49.72 -44.74 -0.40
N GLU A 358 49.27 -45.24 -1.55
CA GLU A 358 48.73 -44.40 -2.64
C GLU A 358 47.44 -43.66 -2.23
N GLN A 359 46.56 -44.31 -1.46
CA GLN A 359 45.34 -43.68 -0.95
C GLN A 359 45.65 -42.52 0.00
N ALA A 360 46.66 -42.67 0.88
CA ALA A 360 47.10 -41.63 1.79
C ALA A 360 47.77 -40.44 1.07
N GLU A 361 48.42 -40.67 -0.07
CA GLU A 361 49.00 -39.61 -0.89
C GLU A 361 47.93 -38.80 -1.65
N ARG A 362 46.93 -39.48 -2.22
CA ARG A 362 45.77 -38.81 -2.84
C ARG A 362 44.98 -37.95 -1.86
N MET A 363 44.81 -38.42 -0.61
CA MET A 363 44.11 -37.67 0.43
C MET A 363 44.86 -36.38 0.79
N ARG A 364 46.18 -36.45 0.94
CA ARG A 364 47.03 -35.27 1.18
C ARG A 364 46.99 -34.25 0.03
N ALA A 365 46.88 -34.70 -1.21
CA ALA A 365 46.73 -33.81 -2.36
C ALA A 365 45.36 -33.10 -2.39
N LEU A 366 44.30 -33.77 -1.93
CA LEU A 366 42.96 -33.19 -1.82
C LEU A 366 42.88 -32.14 -0.72
N ASP A 367 43.48 -32.40 0.45
CA ASP A 367 43.54 -31.45 1.57
C ASP A 367 44.28 -30.17 1.16
N ALA A 368 45.42 -30.30 0.47
CA ALA A 368 46.18 -29.14 -0.02
C ALA A 368 45.40 -28.26 -1.01
N ASN A 369 44.52 -28.84 -1.83
CA ASN A 369 43.67 -28.07 -2.74
C ASN A 369 42.52 -27.37 -1.99
N THR A 370 41.99 -28.01 -0.94
CA THR A 370 40.93 -27.46 -0.09
C THR A 370 41.44 -26.25 0.69
N ASP A 371 42.65 -26.32 1.24
CA ASP A 371 43.30 -25.19 1.93
C ASP A 371 43.51 -23.99 1.01
N ARG A 372 43.89 -24.24 -0.26
CA ARG A 372 44.06 -23.17 -1.26
C ARG A 372 42.73 -22.48 -1.60
N ILE A 373 41.63 -23.23 -1.70
CA ILE A 373 40.30 -22.67 -1.92
C ILE A 373 39.84 -21.85 -0.71
N GLY A 374 40.10 -22.35 0.51
CA GLY A 374 39.82 -21.64 1.75
C GLY A 374 40.53 -20.27 1.82
N GLN A 375 41.82 -20.22 1.47
CA GLN A 375 42.57 -18.96 1.42
C GLN A 375 42.00 -17.96 0.40
N GLN A 376 41.55 -18.43 -0.76
CA GLN A 376 40.92 -17.56 -1.77
C GLN A 376 39.55 -17.04 -1.33
N GLN A 377 38.78 -17.83 -0.58
CA GLN A 377 37.51 -17.39 0.00
C GLN A 377 37.70 -16.33 1.07
N VAL A 378 38.67 -16.50 1.97
CA VAL A 378 38.96 -15.53 3.03
C VAL A 378 39.40 -14.18 2.43
N GLU A 379 40.26 -14.19 1.40
CA GLU A 379 40.67 -12.95 0.74
C GLU A 379 39.50 -12.25 0.04
N ARG A 380 38.61 -12.99 -0.63
CA ARG A 380 37.39 -12.42 -1.24
C ARG A 380 36.45 -11.80 -0.22
N GLU A 381 36.22 -12.48 0.89
CA GLU A 381 35.37 -11.97 1.97
C GLU A 381 35.98 -10.73 2.64
N TYR A 382 37.31 -10.69 2.83
CA TYR A 382 37.99 -9.50 3.34
C TYR A 382 37.83 -8.28 2.41
N GLN A 383 38.01 -8.46 1.10
CA GLN A 383 37.79 -7.38 0.12
C GLN A 383 36.31 -6.94 0.07
N ARG A 384 35.38 -7.88 0.18
CA ARG A 384 33.94 -7.62 0.21
C ARG A 384 33.52 -6.81 1.44
N LEU A 385 34.02 -7.17 2.63
CA LEU A 385 33.77 -6.45 3.87
C LEU A 385 34.31 -5.02 3.82
N LYS A 386 35.52 -4.84 3.29
CA LYS A 386 36.12 -3.51 3.13
C LYS A 386 35.34 -2.62 2.14
N ALA A 387 34.83 -3.19 1.05
CA ALA A 387 33.96 -2.48 0.11
C ALA A 387 32.58 -2.15 0.72
N ALA A 388 32.02 -3.06 1.52
CA ALA A 388 30.76 -2.84 2.24
C ALA A 388 30.88 -1.73 3.30
N GLU A 389 32.01 -1.66 4.01
CA GLU A 389 32.29 -0.59 4.97
C GLU A 389 32.45 0.79 4.28
N ALA A 390 33.11 0.83 3.12
CA ALA A 390 33.21 2.05 2.32
C ALA A 390 31.83 2.50 1.80
N ALA A 391 31.01 1.57 1.32
CA ALA A 391 29.65 1.86 0.85
C ALA A 391 28.71 2.26 2.01
N ALA A 392 28.87 1.67 3.20
CA ALA A 392 28.13 2.07 4.40
C ALA A 392 28.46 3.51 4.79
N LYS A 393 29.74 3.88 4.78
CA LYS A 393 30.18 5.25 5.08
C LYS A 393 29.66 6.28 4.07
N GLU A 394 29.55 5.91 2.79
CA GLU A 394 28.94 6.76 1.77
C GLU A 394 27.42 6.89 1.96
N ARG A 395 26.74 5.81 2.34
CA ARG A 395 25.31 5.85 2.69
C ARG A 395 25.03 6.70 3.91
N ASP A 396 25.87 6.64 4.94
CA ASP A 396 25.71 7.46 6.15
C ASP A 396 25.90 8.95 5.85
N LEU A 397 26.83 9.30 4.95
CA LEU A 397 27.01 10.68 4.47
C LEU A 397 25.79 11.16 3.69
N LYS A 398 25.29 10.37 2.73
CA LYS A 398 24.06 10.70 1.97
C LYS A 398 22.83 10.77 2.86
N HIS A 399 22.73 9.90 3.87
CA HIS A 399 21.67 9.91 4.87
C HIS A 399 21.74 11.17 5.75
N GLY A 400 22.94 11.62 6.13
CA GLY A 400 23.14 12.89 6.83
C GLY A 400 22.65 14.09 6.02
N ASP A 401 22.95 14.13 4.73
CA ASP A 401 22.48 15.20 3.82
C ASP A 401 20.96 15.18 3.65
N LEU A 402 20.36 13.99 3.49
CA LEU A 402 18.90 13.81 3.42
C LEU A 402 18.21 14.18 4.75
N LEU A 403 18.82 13.85 5.89
CA LEU A 403 18.28 14.20 7.21
C LEU A 403 18.29 15.72 7.41
N MET A 404 19.33 16.42 6.94
CA MET A 404 19.37 17.88 6.98
C MET A 404 18.30 18.52 6.10
N GLN A 405 18.08 18.00 4.89
CA GLN A 405 16.97 18.43 4.02
C GLN A 405 15.60 18.12 4.65
N GLN A 406 15.46 16.97 5.33
CA GLN A 406 14.23 16.59 6.02
C GLN A 406 13.96 17.48 7.23
N ILE A 407 14.99 17.90 7.97
CA ILE A 407 14.87 18.86 9.08
C ILE A 407 14.39 20.21 8.55
N GLU A 408 14.96 20.70 7.45
CA GLU A 408 14.58 21.97 6.82
C GLU A 408 13.13 21.91 6.28
N SER A 409 12.76 20.80 5.64
CA SER A 409 11.39 20.53 5.18
C SER A 409 10.39 20.40 6.34
N ASN A 410 10.78 19.74 7.44
CA ASN A 410 9.95 19.63 8.64
C ASN A 410 9.78 20.98 9.36
N GLU A 411 10.78 21.86 9.32
CA GLU A 411 10.65 23.22 9.84
C GLU A 411 9.64 24.03 9.01
N GLN A 412 9.69 23.92 7.67
CA GLN A 412 8.68 24.50 6.78
C GLN A 412 7.28 23.90 7.01
N ARG A 413 7.17 22.59 7.23
CA ARG A 413 5.90 21.92 7.59
C ARG A 413 5.37 22.37 8.95
N ARG A 414 6.20 22.59 9.97
CA ARG A 414 5.76 23.12 11.28
C ARG A 414 5.24 24.56 11.18
N VAL A 415 5.81 25.38 10.30
CA VAL A 415 5.32 26.73 10.03
C VAL A 415 3.95 26.67 9.34
N LYS A 416 3.78 25.79 8.34
CA LYS A 416 2.48 25.55 7.68
C LYS A 416 1.43 24.91 8.61
N ALA A 417 1.82 23.98 9.48
CA ALA A 417 0.95 23.32 10.45
C ALA A 417 0.41 24.29 11.51
N LYS A 418 1.23 25.27 11.96
CA LYS A 418 0.76 26.34 12.85
C LYS A 418 -0.27 27.28 12.20
N MET A 419 -0.21 27.45 10.88
CA MET A 419 -1.26 28.17 10.13
C MET A 419 -2.53 27.33 10.00
N PHE A 420 -2.42 26.00 9.95
CA PHE A 420 -3.55 25.06 9.90
C PHE A 420 -4.26 24.89 11.26
N GLU A 421 -3.53 24.81 12.39
CA GLU A 421 -4.10 24.68 13.74
C GLU A 421 -5.06 25.82 14.11
N GLN A 422 -4.84 27.03 13.59
CA GLN A 422 -5.75 28.16 13.81
C GLN A 422 -7.08 28.03 13.05
N ASN A 423 -7.11 27.23 11.98
CA ASN A 423 -8.30 26.93 11.18
C ASN A 423 -9.02 25.65 11.66
N ASP A 424 -8.30 24.66 12.18
CA ASP A 424 -8.85 23.38 12.67
C ASP A 424 -9.71 23.49 13.92
N ALA A 425 -9.46 24.49 14.79
CA ALA A 425 -10.32 24.74 15.96
C ALA A 425 -11.78 25.09 15.58
N LYS A 426 -12.03 25.59 14.35
CA LYS A 426 -13.37 25.80 13.81
C LYS A 426 -13.97 24.52 13.21
N PHE A 427 -13.13 23.62 12.71
CA PHE A 427 -13.56 22.38 12.05
C PHE A 427 -13.90 21.27 13.06
N LEU A 428 -13.16 21.17 14.17
CA LEU A 428 -13.40 20.20 15.25
C LEU A 428 -14.78 20.34 15.92
N LYS A 429 -15.31 21.57 16.02
CA LYS A 429 -16.68 21.82 16.51
C LYS A 429 -17.76 21.31 15.56
N LYS A 430 -17.46 21.19 14.26
CA LYS A 430 -18.38 20.69 13.23
C LYS A 430 -18.29 19.16 13.09
N LYS A 431 -17.10 18.59 13.31
CA LYS A 431 -16.85 17.13 13.34
C LYS A 431 -17.52 16.44 14.54
N ALA A 432 -17.42 17.00 15.74
CA ALA A 432 -18.08 16.46 16.93
C ALA A 432 -19.62 16.44 16.84
N MET A 433 -20.21 17.34 16.05
CA MET A 433 -21.65 17.37 15.80
C MET A 433 -22.09 16.32 14.76
N LYS A 434 -21.20 15.95 13.83
CA LYS A 434 -21.45 14.98 12.76
C LYS A 434 -21.18 13.53 13.20
N GLU A 435 -20.21 13.31 14.10
CA GLU A 435 -19.90 12.00 14.68
C GLU A 435 -20.98 11.48 15.66
N SER A 436 -21.82 12.36 16.22
CA SER A 436 -22.98 11.95 17.04
C SER A 436 -24.15 11.38 16.25
N ILE A 437 -24.12 11.50 14.91
CA ILE A 437 -25.19 11.06 14.00
C ILE A 437 -24.80 9.78 13.23
N LEU A 438 -23.53 9.35 13.30
CA LEU A 438 -22.99 8.21 12.54
C LEU A 438 -22.62 6.99 13.41
N ALA A 439 -23.11 6.91 14.64
CA ALA A 439 -22.83 5.85 15.60
C ALA A 439 -24.05 4.94 15.87
N GLU A 440 -24.62 4.36 14.81
CA GLU A 440 -25.44 3.14 14.83
C GLU A 440 -24.87 2.28 13.69
N LYS A 441 -24.26 1.10 13.82
CA LYS A 441 -24.27 0.02 14.83
C LYS A 441 -22.94 -0.77 14.78
N PRO A 442 -22.32 -1.08 15.94
CA PRO A 442 -21.55 -2.32 16.13
C PRO A 442 -22.33 -3.37 16.95
N SER A 443 -23.56 -3.05 17.37
CA SER A 443 -24.34 -3.88 18.30
C SER A 443 -24.83 -5.22 17.74
N ALA A 444 -24.67 -5.47 16.44
CA ALA A 444 -25.13 -6.71 15.80
C ALA A 444 -24.16 -7.88 16.04
N LEU A 445 -22.85 -7.63 16.12
CA LEU A 445 -21.80 -8.67 16.16
C LEU A 445 -21.17 -8.90 17.54
N CYS A 446 -21.48 -8.06 18.53
CA CYS A 446 -21.01 -8.24 19.90
C CYS A 446 -22.14 -8.29 20.92
N ASP A 447 -21.92 -9.10 21.95
CA ASP A 447 -22.70 -9.10 23.18
C ASP A 447 -21.94 -8.31 24.24
N TYR A 448 -22.61 -7.35 24.85
CA TYR A 448 -22.04 -6.60 25.97
C TYR A 448 -22.06 -7.48 27.23
N ASN A 449 -20.88 -7.95 27.65
CA ASN A 449 -20.69 -8.75 28.85
C ASN A 449 -19.60 -8.15 29.73
N TYR A 450 -20.04 -7.48 30.80
CA TYR A 450 -19.20 -6.77 31.76
C TYR A 450 -18.59 -7.75 32.78
N ASN A 451 -17.29 -8.02 32.65
CA ASN A 451 -16.51 -8.79 33.63
C ASN A 451 -15.72 -7.86 34.57
N ALA A 452 -15.39 -8.37 35.76
CA ALA A 452 -14.53 -7.65 36.70
C ALA A 452 -13.12 -7.46 36.10
N GLY A 453 -12.82 -6.24 35.66
CA GLY A 453 -11.57 -5.89 34.96
C GLY A 453 -11.78 -5.00 33.73
N ASP A 454 -13.01 -4.93 33.20
CA ASP A 454 -13.34 -4.07 32.07
C ASP A 454 -13.40 -2.60 32.55
N LEU A 455 -12.55 -1.73 31.98
CA LEU A 455 -12.41 -0.31 32.35
C LEU A 455 -13.12 0.62 31.37
N THR A 456 -13.51 0.11 30.19
CA THR A 456 -14.14 0.85 29.11
C THR A 456 -15.35 0.12 28.53
N LEU A 457 -16.28 0.87 27.92
CA LEU A 457 -17.46 0.30 27.25
C LEU A 457 -17.08 -0.61 26.07
N SER A 458 -15.97 -0.32 25.39
CA SER A 458 -15.42 -1.14 24.31
C SER A 458 -14.91 -2.50 24.79
N GLU A 459 -14.31 -2.59 25.99
CA GLU A 459 -13.82 -3.86 26.54
C GLU A 459 -14.97 -4.81 26.93
N SER A 460 -16.16 -4.26 27.17
CA SER A 460 -17.35 -5.05 27.47
C SER A 460 -18.02 -5.67 26.24
N CYS A 461 -17.69 -5.22 25.02
CA CYS A 461 -18.21 -5.75 23.75
C CYS A 461 -17.43 -7.03 23.40
N ARG A 462 -18.00 -8.20 23.71
CA ARG A 462 -17.41 -9.52 23.40
C ARG A 462 -18.04 -10.08 22.13
N VAL A 463 -17.23 -10.71 21.29
CA VAL A 463 -17.68 -11.32 20.03
C VAL A 463 -18.76 -12.37 20.30
N LYS A 464 -19.90 -12.29 19.60
CA LYS A 464 -20.99 -13.27 19.73
C LYS A 464 -20.53 -14.67 19.34
N GLU A 465 -21.00 -15.69 20.05
CA GLU A 465 -20.77 -17.08 19.67
C GLU A 465 -21.40 -17.33 18.28
N GLY A 466 -20.64 -17.95 17.37
CA GLY A 466 -21.06 -18.21 16.00
C GLY A 466 -20.85 -17.04 15.02
N VAL A 467 -20.15 -15.96 15.39
CA VAL A 467 -19.86 -14.84 14.47
C VAL A 467 -19.17 -15.29 13.17
N ASN A 468 -18.41 -16.39 13.21
CA ASN A 468 -17.63 -16.87 12.08
C ASN A 468 -18.51 -17.37 10.92
N PHE A 469 -19.77 -17.71 11.19
CA PHE A 469 -20.77 -18.09 10.16
C PHE A 469 -21.48 -16.87 9.57
N TYR A 470 -21.30 -15.68 10.14
CA TYR A 470 -21.98 -14.47 9.70
C TYR A 470 -21.36 -13.93 8.39
N PRO A 471 -22.15 -13.60 7.36
CA PRO A 471 -21.65 -13.02 6.11
C PRO A 471 -20.93 -11.68 6.30
N GLN A 472 -19.75 -11.54 5.70
CA GLN A 472 -18.93 -10.32 5.67
C GLN A 472 -18.46 -10.02 4.24
N GLN A 473 -17.82 -8.85 4.02
CA GLN A 473 -17.21 -8.49 2.74
C GLN A 473 -18.19 -8.60 1.55
N ILE A 474 -19.44 -8.21 1.77
CA ILE A 474 -20.49 -8.31 0.76
C ILE A 474 -20.17 -7.35 -0.38
N HIS A 475 -20.13 -7.87 -1.60
CA HIS A 475 -19.84 -7.08 -2.79
C HIS A 475 -20.62 -7.57 -4.01
N LEU A 476 -20.82 -6.67 -4.96
CA LEU A 476 -21.70 -6.84 -6.11
C LEU A 476 -20.90 -6.78 -7.42
N ALA A 477 -21.30 -7.57 -8.40
CA ALA A 477 -20.78 -7.50 -9.76
C ALA A 477 -21.92 -7.70 -10.77
N PHE A 478 -21.90 -6.94 -11.87
CA PHE A 478 -22.88 -7.15 -12.94
C PHE A 478 -22.78 -8.57 -13.51
N ALA A 479 -23.93 -9.10 -13.94
CA ALA A 479 -24.04 -10.44 -14.51
C ALA A 479 -25.17 -10.48 -15.57
N GLY A 480 -25.30 -11.64 -16.22
CA GLY A 480 -26.32 -11.87 -17.24
C GLY A 480 -25.89 -11.50 -18.66
N GLU A 481 -26.49 -12.16 -19.66
CA GLU A 481 -26.16 -11.99 -21.08
C GLU A 481 -26.55 -10.62 -21.67
N THR A 482 -27.42 -9.88 -20.97
CA THR A 482 -27.90 -8.56 -21.41
C THR A 482 -27.79 -7.58 -20.26
N ALA A 483 -27.40 -6.33 -20.55
CA ALA A 483 -27.24 -5.29 -19.55
C ALA A 483 -28.48 -5.18 -18.63
N GLY A 484 -28.26 -5.35 -17.33
CA GLY A 484 -29.28 -5.15 -16.29
C GLY A 484 -30.17 -6.35 -15.99
N THR A 485 -29.91 -7.52 -16.60
CA THR A 485 -30.74 -8.72 -16.38
C THR A 485 -30.18 -9.66 -15.31
N GLY A 486 -28.96 -9.44 -14.83
CA GLY A 486 -28.37 -10.21 -13.75
C GLY A 486 -27.49 -9.41 -12.80
N MET A 487 -27.29 -9.97 -11.62
CA MET A 487 -26.37 -9.47 -10.59
C MET A 487 -25.76 -10.65 -9.87
N THR A 488 -24.45 -10.61 -9.63
CA THR A 488 -23.77 -11.54 -8.74
C THR A 488 -23.55 -10.88 -7.39
N VAL A 489 -24.00 -11.55 -6.34
CA VAL A 489 -23.76 -11.17 -4.95
C VAL A 489 -22.74 -12.12 -4.36
N SER A 490 -21.66 -11.55 -3.83
CA SER A 490 -20.55 -12.29 -3.24
C SER A 490 -20.40 -11.91 -1.76
N TRP A 491 -20.00 -12.86 -0.92
CA TRP A 491 -19.74 -12.62 0.51
C TRP A 491 -18.74 -13.64 1.07
N ALA A 492 -18.17 -13.34 2.24
CA ALA A 492 -17.22 -14.21 2.92
C ALA A 492 -17.76 -14.68 4.28
N THR A 493 -17.37 -15.88 4.70
CA THR A 493 -17.56 -16.40 6.06
C THR A 493 -16.25 -17.02 6.56
N TYR A 494 -15.97 -16.94 7.85
CA TYR A 494 -14.80 -17.60 8.42
C TYR A 494 -15.00 -19.11 8.57
N GLU A 495 -16.25 -19.60 8.63
CA GLU A 495 -16.58 -21.03 8.65
C GLU A 495 -17.40 -21.43 7.44
N GLU A 496 -17.38 -22.72 7.08
CA GLU A 496 -18.17 -23.26 5.97
C GLU A 496 -19.68 -23.25 6.31
N VAL A 497 -20.48 -22.67 5.41
CA VAL A 497 -21.94 -22.63 5.51
C VAL A 497 -22.55 -23.43 4.35
N ASN A 498 -22.93 -24.67 4.63
CA ASN A 498 -23.41 -25.63 3.61
C ASN A 498 -24.78 -25.26 2.99
N ASP A 499 -25.52 -24.37 3.62
CA ASP A 499 -26.86 -23.93 3.19
C ASP A 499 -26.92 -22.43 2.89
N SER A 500 -25.78 -21.84 2.54
CA SER A 500 -25.65 -20.49 2.02
C SER A 500 -26.71 -20.22 0.94
N SER A 501 -27.44 -19.11 1.06
CA SER A 501 -28.55 -18.75 0.19
C SER A 501 -28.60 -17.24 -0.04
N LEU A 502 -29.18 -16.85 -1.18
CA LEU A 502 -29.47 -15.48 -1.55
C LEU A 502 -30.98 -15.26 -1.56
N TRP A 503 -31.44 -14.16 -0.97
CA TRP A 503 -32.82 -13.70 -1.10
C TRP A 503 -32.85 -12.35 -1.81
N VAL A 504 -33.78 -12.18 -2.76
CA VAL A 504 -33.95 -10.95 -3.53
C VAL A 504 -35.44 -10.58 -3.60
N GLY A 505 -35.74 -9.28 -3.62
CA GLY A 505 -37.09 -8.74 -3.79
C GLY A 505 -37.09 -7.28 -4.19
N THR A 506 -38.26 -6.75 -4.57
CA THR A 506 -38.43 -5.36 -5.05
C THR A 506 -38.93 -4.40 -3.97
N ALA A 507 -39.34 -4.92 -2.81
CA ALA A 507 -39.86 -4.11 -1.71
C ALA A 507 -38.85 -4.03 -0.57
N ASN A 508 -38.81 -2.86 0.07
CA ASN A 508 -37.99 -2.59 1.25
C ASN A 508 -38.59 -3.25 2.51
N SER A 509 -38.67 -4.57 2.51
CA SER A 509 -39.19 -5.38 3.62
C SER A 509 -38.60 -6.78 3.57
N SER A 510 -38.02 -7.25 4.67
CA SER A 510 -37.43 -8.58 4.75
C SER A 510 -38.42 -9.71 4.48
N ASP A 511 -39.70 -9.53 4.78
CA ASP A 511 -40.77 -10.50 4.51
C ASP A 511 -41.12 -10.60 3.02
N ALA A 512 -40.75 -9.59 2.22
CA ALA A 512 -40.99 -9.57 0.78
C ALA A 512 -39.87 -10.21 -0.04
N LEU A 513 -38.72 -10.53 0.59
CA LEU A 513 -37.59 -11.15 -0.08
C LEU A 513 -37.86 -12.65 -0.31
N LYS A 514 -37.58 -13.13 -1.51
CA LYS A 514 -37.73 -14.54 -1.88
C LYS A 514 -36.37 -15.17 -2.08
N ILE A 515 -36.23 -16.42 -1.65
CA ILE A 515 -35.02 -17.22 -1.94
C ILE A 515 -34.89 -17.32 -3.47
N VAL A 516 -33.70 -17.00 -3.96
CA VAL A 516 -33.33 -17.20 -5.37
C VAL A 516 -32.96 -18.67 -5.55
N ASP A 517 -33.57 -19.32 -6.54
CA ASP A 517 -33.23 -20.70 -6.91
C ASP A 517 -31.94 -20.71 -7.75
N THR A 518 -30.80 -20.53 -7.07
CA THR A 518 -29.48 -20.48 -7.68
C THR A 518 -28.49 -21.28 -6.83
N THR A 519 -27.50 -21.89 -7.49
CA THR A 519 -26.41 -22.58 -6.79
C THR A 519 -25.46 -21.55 -6.22
N VAL A 520 -25.22 -21.60 -4.92
CA VAL A 520 -24.16 -20.80 -4.29
C VAL A 520 -22.83 -21.56 -4.43
N GLU A 521 -21.90 -21.00 -5.19
CA GLU A 521 -20.52 -21.51 -5.25
C GLU A 521 -19.81 -21.09 -3.96
N SER A 522 -19.11 -22.01 -3.28
CA SER A 522 -18.31 -21.75 -2.07
C SER A 522 -16.87 -22.19 -2.30
N ILE A 523 -15.90 -21.31 -2.07
CA ILE A 523 -14.49 -21.50 -2.40
C ILE A 523 -13.63 -21.12 -1.19
N ASN A 524 -12.75 -22.02 -0.77
CA ASN A 524 -11.63 -21.71 0.13
C ASN A 524 -10.32 -21.91 -0.65
N TYR A 525 -9.54 -20.84 -0.80
CA TYR A 525 -8.25 -20.91 -1.51
C TYR A 525 -7.05 -21.00 -0.58
N TYR A 526 -7.14 -20.38 0.59
CA TYR A 526 -6.07 -20.34 1.58
C TYR A 526 -6.59 -20.80 2.94
N HIS A 527 -5.79 -21.62 3.60
CA HIS A 527 -6.00 -22.02 4.98
C HIS A 527 -4.66 -22.35 5.66
N ASP A 528 -4.61 -22.14 6.96
CA ASP A 528 -3.58 -22.65 7.85
C ASP A 528 -4.17 -23.00 9.23
N ASP A 529 -3.32 -23.37 10.19
CA ASP A 529 -3.77 -23.77 11.54
C ASP A 529 -4.56 -22.68 12.30
N LYS A 530 -4.49 -21.42 11.85
CA LYS A 530 -5.06 -20.25 12.53
C LYS A 530 -6.06 -19.47 11.68
N TYR A 531 -6.08 -19.70 10.37
CA TYR A 531 -6.91 -18.93 9.44
C TYR A 531 -7.57 -19.83 8.40
N HIS A 532 -8.85 -19.59 8.17
CA HIS A 532 -9.66 -20.14 7.09
C HIS A 532 -10.76 -19.14 6.76
N MET A 533 -11.10 -19.02 5.48
CA MET A 533 -12.18 -18.17 4.99
C MET A 533 -12.79 -18.77 3.73
N TYR A 534 -14.11 -18.70 3.62
CA TYR A 534 -14.89 -19.23 2.52
C TYR A 534 -15.55 -18.07 1.77
N HIS A 535 -15.35 -18.01 0.46
CA HIS A 535 -15.95 -17.03 -0.44
C HIS A 535 -17.13 -17.66 -1.16
N HIS A 536 -18.30 -17.02 -1.03
CA HIS A 536 -19.57 -17.47 -1.57
C HIS A 536 -19.98 -16.55 -2.71
N HIS A 537 -20.49 -17.13 -3.80
CA HIS A 537 -21.00 -16.39 -4.95
C HIS A 537 -22.36 -16.92 -5.37
N ALA A 538 -23.33 -16.01 -5.52
CA ALA A 538 -24.67 -16.33 -6.00
C ALA A 538 -25.08 -15.34 -7.09
N THR A 539 -25.40 -15.85 -8.27
CA THR A 539 -25.89 -15.04 -9.39
C THR A 539 -27.41 -15.14 -9.47
N VAL A 540 -28.07 -13.99 -9.49
CA VAL A 540 -29.50 -13.85 -9.76
C VAL A 540 -29.69 -13.35 -11.20
N THR A 541 -30.64 -13.94 -11.91
CA THR A 541 -31.00 -13.62 -13.30
C THR A 541 -32.43 -13.09 -13.39
N ASP A 542 -32.88 -12.78 -14.60
CA ASP A 542 -34.25 -12.33 -14.91
C ASP A 542 -34.64 -11.04 -14.17
N LEU A 543 -33.65 -10.21 -13.86
CA LEU A 543 -33.86 -8.88 -13.31
C LEU A 543 -34.31 -7.91 -14.40
N THR A 544 -34.99 -6.85 -13.99
CA THR A 544 -35.35 -5.74 -14.88
C THR A 544 -34.19 -4.73 -14.91
N PRO A 545 -33.76 -4.25 -16.09
CA PRO A 545 -32.73 -3.22 -16.19
C PRO A 545 -33.11 -1.93 -15.46
N HIS A 546 -32.10 -1.19 -15.00
CA HIS A 546 -32.24 0.09 -14.28
C HIS A 546 -33.33 0.07 -13.20
N SER A 547 -33.31 -0.95 -12.35
CA SER A 547 -34.31 -1.18 -11.31
C SER A 547 -33.65 -1.46 -9.97
N ASN A 548 -34.25 -0.93 -8.90
CA ASN A 548 -33.78 -1.13 -7.53
C ASN A 548 -34.30 -2.45 -6.96
N TYR A 549 -33.38 -3.25 -6.38
CA TYR A 549 -33.67 -4.50 -5.71
C TYR A 549 -33.09 -4.50 -4.30
N TYR A 550 -33.76 -5.21 -3.39
CA TYR A 550 -33.31 -5.46 -2.03
C TYR A 550 -32.87 -6.91 -1.90
N TYR A 551 -31.83 -7.17 -1.11
CA TYR A 551 -31.29 -8.50 -0.94
C TYR A 551 -30.73 -8.75 0.45
N LYS A 552 -30.57 -10.04 0.79
CA LYS A 552 -29.81 -10.53 1.94
C LYS A 552 -29.15 -11.87 1.60
N VAL A 553 -28.10 -12.22 2.32
CA VAL A 553 -27.33 -13.46 2.14
C VAL A 553 -27.12 -14.17 3.46
N GLY A 554 -26.75 -15.46 3.41
CA GLY A 554 -26.36 -16.24 4.60
C GLY A 554 -27.09 -17.58 4.71
N SER A 555 -27.12 -18.15 5.92
CA SER A 555 -27.68 -19.49 6.15
C SER A 555 -29.20 -19.52 5.97
N LYS A 556 -29.69 -20.52 5.22
CA LYS A 556 -31.12 -20.79 5.05
C LYS A 556 -31.80 -21.31 6.31
N ALA A 557 -31.10 -22.14 7.09
CA ALA A 557 -31.63 -22.81 8.27
C ALA A 557 -31.52 -21.96 9.54
N ASP A 558 -30.50 -21.11 9.66
CA ASP A 558 -30.28 -20.30 10.86
C ASP A 558 -30.29 -18.80 10.57
N ALA A 559 -31.38 -18.14 10.99
CA ALA A 559 -31.56 -16.70 10.80
C ALA A 559 -30.52 -15.83 11.53
N ARG A 560 -29.77 -16.37 12.50
CA ARG A 560 -28.68 -15.65 13.20
C ARG A 560 -27.48 -15.40 12.29
N TYR A 561 -27.31 -16.21 11.25
CA TYR A 561 -26.20 -16.14 10.30
C TYR A 561 -26.68 -15.60 8.94
N GLN A 562 -27.66 -14.70 8.96
CA GLN A 562 -28.11 -13.94 7.80
C GLN A 562 -27.62 -12.50 7.93
N SER A 563 -27.20 -11.92 6.81
CA SER A 563 -26.78 -10.53 6.73
C SER A 563 -27.92 -9.56 7.05
N ASP A 564 -27.56 -8.30 7.32
CA ASP A 564 -28.50 -7.20 7.16
C ASP A 564 -29.03 -7.13 5.72
N MET A 565 -30.12 -6.37 5.52
CA MET A 565 -30.70 -6.15 4.20
C MET A 565 -30.01 -5.00 3.51
N TYR A 566 -29.59 -5.22 2.26
CA TYR A 566 -28.94 -4.25 1.40
C TYR A 566 -29.77 -4.03 0.13
N SER A 567 -29.36 -3.09 -0.71
CA SER A 567 -30.03 -2.82 -1.99
C SER A 567 -29.03 -2.46 -3.08
N PHE A 568 -29.37 -2.78 -4.33
CA PHE A 568 -28.59 -2.42 -5.50
C PHE A 568 -29.49 -1.99 -6.65
N VAL A 569 -28.90 -1.27 -7.61
CA VAL A 569 -29.54 -0.92 -8.88
C VAL A 569 -28.90 -1.74 -10.00
N THR A 570 -29.73 -2.36 -10.85
CA THR A 570 -29.25 -3.11 -12.02
C THR A 570 -28.70 -2.18 -13.10
N ALA A 571 -27.80 -2.69 -13.94
CA ALA A 571 -27.26 -1.94 -15.06
C ALA A 571 -28.36 -1.41 -16.00
N ARG A 572 -28.05 -0.32 -16.69
CA ARG A 572 -28.95 0.31 -17.65
C ARG A 572 -28.95 -0.47 -18.95
N SER A 573 -30.11 -0.56 -19.60
CA SER A 573 -30.19 -1.08 -20.97
C SER A 573 -29.58 -0.10 -21.96
N ALA A 574 -29.12 -0.59 -23.11
CA ALA A 574 -28.56 0.24 -24.19
C ALA A 574 -29.52 1.33 -24.73
N SER A 575 -30.83 1.14 -24.56
CA SER A 575 -31.86 2.12 -24.93
C SER A 575 -32.05 3.25 -23.90
N ASP A 576 -31.41 3.16 -22.73
CA ASP A 576 -31.44 4.24 -21.74
C ASP A 576 -30.59 5.42 -22.23
N THR A 577 -31.20 6.60 -22.26
CA THR A 577 -30.58 7.84 -22.76
C THR A 577 -30.15 8.78 -21.65
N SER A 578 -30.43 8.42 -20.39
CA SER A 578 -30.04 9.24 -19.24
C SER A 578 -28.53 9.14 -18.97
N THR A 579 -28.01 10.21 -18.39
CA THR A 579 -26.61 10.28 -17.98
C THR A 579 -26.41 9.46 -16.70
N PHE A 580 -25.25 8.80 -16.59
CA PHE A 580 -24.86 7.97 -15.46
C PHE A 580 -23.40 8.23 -15.08
N ASN A 581 -23.02 7.85 -13.86
CA ASN A 581 -21.69 8.13 -13.33
C ASN A 581 -20.94 6.84 -12.98
N VAL A 582 -19.66 6.81 -13.33
CA VAL A 582 -18.73 5.72 -13.01
C VAL A 582 -17.53 6.30 -12.30
N VAL A 583 -17.06 5.60 -11.27
CA VAL A 583 -15.78 5.92 -10.62
C VAL A 583 -14.73 4.91 -11.08
N ILE A 584 -13.56 5.39 -11.49
CA ILE A 584 -12.50 4.57 -12.09
C ILE A 584 -11.16 4.89 -11.43
N TYR A 585 -10.46 3.86 -10.94
CA TYR A 585 -9.12 4.00 -10.37
C TYR A 585 -8.38 2.67 -10.35
N GLY A 586 -7.05 2.69 -10.37
CA GLY A 586 -6.19 1.53 -10.09
C GLY A 586 -5.37 1.75 -8.83
N ASP A 587 -4.66 0.70 -8.39
CA ASP A 587 -3.54 0.82 -7.46
C ASP A 587 -3.97 1.39 -6.10
N ALA A 588 -5.04 0.81 -5.55
CA ALA A 588 -5.53 1.14 -4.22
C ALA A 588 -4.88 0.19 -3.21
N GLY A 589 -4.58 0.66 -2.00
CA GLY A 589 -4.14 -0.17 -0.88
C GLY A 589 -5.03 0.01 0.34
N ASP A 590 -4.68 -0.63 1.46
CA ASP A 590 -5.37 -0.47 2.75
C ASP A 590 -4.67 0.51 3.72
N GLY A 591 -3.59 1.15 3.25
CA GLY A 591 -2.70 2.01 4.04
C GLY A 591 -3.12 3.47 4.14
N ASP A 592 -2.28 4.29 4.78
CA ASP A 592 -2.56 5.72 5.04
C ASP A 592 -2.80 6.53 3.76
N ASN A 593 -2.21 6.11 2.63
CA ASN A 593 -2.30 6.80 1.35
C ASN A 593 -3.68 6.68 0.67
N SER A 594 -4.45 5.61 0.92
CA SER A 594 -5.79 5.42 0.34
C SER A 594 -6.92 5.96 1.22
N VAL A 595 -6.63 6.44 2.43
CA VAL A 595 -7.66 6.82 3.41
C VAL A 595 -8.66 7.81 2.83
N ASP A 596 -8.18 8.85 2.14
CA ASP A 596 -9.05 9.87 1.55
C ASP A 596 -9.85 9.33 0.35
N THR A 597 -9.24 8.47 -0.47
CA THR A 597 -9.92 7.79 -1.58
C THR A 597 -11.04 6.88 -1.07
N ILE A 598 -10.76 6.02 -0.09
CA ILE A 598 -11.74 5.11 0.53
C ILE A 598 -12.85 5.90 1.22
N ALA A 599 -12.51 7.00 1.91
CA ALA A 599 -13.48 7.87 2.54
C ALA A 599 -14.44 8.50 1.52
N TYR A 600 -13.92 8.92 0.36
CA TYR A 600 -14.75 9.39 -0.74
C TYR A 600 -15.68 8.28 -1.25
N MET A 601 -15.16 7.08 -1.54
CA MET A 601 -15.99 5.97 -2.06
C MET A 601 -17.14 5.63 -1.12
N ASN A 602 -16.87 5.52 0.18
CA ASN A 602 -17.89 5.22 1.19
C ASN A 602 -18.88 6.36 1.46
N SER A 603 -18.62 7.56 0.93
CA SER A 603 -19.57 8.66 0.99
C SER A 603 -20.58 8.66 -0.16
N GLN A 604 -20.34 7.84 -1.19
CA GLN A 604 -21.23 7.69 -2.34
C GLN A 604 -22.35 6.68 -2.06
N THR A 605 -23.39 6.72 -2.90
CA THR A 605 -24.50 5.77 -2.88
C THR A 605 -24.83 5.29 -4.31
N ALA A 606 -25.67 4.28 -4.43
CA ALA A 606 -26.19 3.80 -5.72
C ALA A 606 -27.06 4.84 -6.48
N ASN A 607 -27.36 6.00 -5.87
CA ASN A 607 -27.97 7.13 -6.57
C ASN A 607 -26.94 8.13 -7.11
N ASP A 608 -25.72 8.14 -6.56
CA ASP A 608 -24.65 9.07 -6.95
C ASP A 608 -23.79 8.46 -8.06
N ILE A 609 -23.51 7.16 -7.96
CA ILE A 609 -22.67 6.38 -8.88
C ILE A 609 -23.34 5.06 -9.24
N ASP A 610 -23.20 4.65 -10.50
CA ASP A 610 -23.83 3.45 -11.05
C ASP A 610 -22.92 2.21 -10.96
N LEU A 611 -21.60 2.42 -11.04
CA LEU A 611 -20.60 1.38 -10.82
C LEU A 611 -19.23 1.97 -10.43
N ILE A 612 -18.41 1.14 -9.80
CA ILE A 612 -16.98 1.38 -9.60
C ILE A 612 -16.21 0.40 -10.49
N TYR A 613 -15.20 0.89 -11.20
CA TYR A 613 -14.34 0.07 -12.04
C TYR A 613 -12.87 0.18 -11.58
N GLN A 614 -12.38 -0.85 -10.91
CA GLN A 614 -11.02 -0.87 -10.38
C GLN A 614 -10.03 -1.57 -11.33
N LEU A 615 -8.95 -0.86 -11.67
CA LEU A 615 -7.97 -1.23 -12.69
C LEU A 615 -6.80 -2.07 -12.16
N GLY A 616 -7.09 -3.12 -11.40
CA GLY A 616 -6.07 -3.99 -10.80
C GLY A 616 -5.36 -3.38 -9.59
N ASP A 617 -4.49 -4.18 -8.98
CA ASP A 617 -3.72 -3.86 -7.78
C ASP A 617 -4.63 -3.34 -6.66
N MET A 618 -5.38 -4.28 -6.07
CA MET A 618 -6.52 -3.91 -5.23
C MET A 618 -6.18 -3.61 -3.80
N SER A 619 -5.39 -4.48 -3.16
CA SER A 619 -5.12 -4.38 -1.72
C SER A 619 -3.64 -4.27 -1.38
N TYR A 620 -2.74 -4.62 -2.31
CA TYR A 620 -1.30 -4.80 -2.05
C TYR A 620 -1.01 -5.75 -0.88
N ALA A 621 -1.83 -6.80 -0.74
CA ALA A 621 -1.67 -7.82 0.30
C ALA A 621 -0.32 -8.56 0.20
N ASP A 622 0.26 -8.65 -0.99
CA ASP A 622 1.58 -9.22 -1.26
C ASP A 622 2.74 -8.38 -0.71
N ASP A 623 2.51 -7.07 -0.54
CA ASP A 623 3.46 -6.05 -0.05
C ASP A 623 3.33 -5.71 1.44
N ASP A 624 2.63 -6.55 2.21
CA ASP A 624 2.49 -6.40 3.67
C ASP A 624 3.85 -6.18 4.39
N TYR A 625 4.93 -6.78 3.89
CA TYR A 625 6.27 -6.67 4.44
C TYR A 625 6.89 -5.27 4.34
N LEU A 626 6.35 -4.36 3.52
CA LEU A 626 6.79 -2.97 3.43
C LEU A 626 6.40 -2.16 4.68
N VAL A 627 5.41 -2.63 5.45
CA VAL A 627 5.05 -2.03 6.73
C VAL A 627 6.00 -2.55 7.81
N ALA A 628 6.75 -1.65 8.46
CA ALA A 628 7.80 -2.01 9.41
C ALA A 628 7.34 -2.93 10.56
N SER A 629 6.08 -2.81 10.99
CA SER A 629 5.49 -3.69 12.02
C SER A 629 5.12 -5.09 11.53
N GLN A 630 5.06 -5.29 10.21
CA GLN A 630 4.64 -6.53 9.56
C GLN A 630 5.80 -7.33 8.95
N LEU A 631 7.00 -6.74 8.87
CA LEU A 631 8.21 -7.27 8.23
C LEU A 631 8.55 -8.74 8.55
N THR A 632 8.28 -9.22 9.77
CA THR A 632 8.65 -10.58 10.22
C THR A 632 7.47 -11.55 10.28
N GLY A 633 6.25 -11.10 10.01
CA GLY A 633 5.05 -11.93 10.02
C GLY A 633 4.56 -12.30 8.62
N PHE A 634 3.34 -12.82 8.58
CA PHE A 634 2.61 -13.09 7.35
C PHE A 634 1.21 -12.55 7.56
N PHE A 635 0.87 -11.47 6.86
CA PHE A 635 -0.34 -10.66 7.06
C PHE A 635 -1.19 -10.51 5.80
N TYR A 636 -0.92 -11.31 4.76
CA TYR A 636 -1.57 -11.24 3.45
C TYR A 636 -3.11 -11.19 3.57
N GLU A 637 -3.69 -12.14 4.31
CA GLU A 637 -5.14 -12.21 4.49
C GLU A 637 -5.67 -11.07 5.36
N GLU A 638 -4.92 -10.64 6.38
CA GLU A 638 -5.29 -9.52 7.23
C GLU A 638 -5.35 -8.20 6.44
N VAL A 639 -4.37 -7.95 5.55
CA VAL A 639 -4.33 -6.76 4.68
C VAL A 639 -5.46 -6.81 3.66
N TYR A 640 -5.66 -7.94 2.97
CA TYR A 640 -6.76 -8.09 2.02
C TYR A 640 -8.12 -7.91 2.72
N ASN A 641 -8.31 -8.54 3.89
CA ASN A 641 -9.55 -8.44 4.65
C ASN A 641 -9.79 -7.02 5.17
N LYS A 642 -8.75 -6.31 5.61
CA LYS A 642 -8.85 -4.91 6.01
C LYS A 642 -9.30 -4.04 4.84
N TRP A 643 -8.75 -4.27 3.64
CA TRP A 643 -9.18 -3.58 2.43
C TRP A 643 -10.64 -3.89 2.05
N MET A 644 -11.03 -5.17 2.00
CA MET A 644 -12.42 -5.56 1.69
C MET A 644 -13.42 -4.98 2.71
N ASN A 645 -13.07 -4.98 3.99
CA ASN A 645 -13.92 -4.44 5.05
C ASN A 645 -14.00 -2.91 4.99
N SER A 646 -12.96 -2.22 4.54
CA SER A 646 -12.96 -0.76 4.43
C SER A 646 -13.89 -0.28 3.31
N LEU A 647 -14.06 -1.05 2.23
CA LEU A 647 -14.94 -0.73 1.10
C LEU A 647 -16.29 -1.47 1.12
N ALA A 648 -16.51 -2.39 2.06
CA ALA A 648 -17.78 -3.10 2.22
C ALA A 648 -19.03 -2.20 2.23
N PRO A 649 -19.03 -0.99 2.85
CA PRO A 649 -20.21 -0.11 2.82
C PRO A 649 -20.65 0.25 1.39
N ILE A 650 -19.72 0.61 0.51
CA ILE A 650 -20.05 0.95 -0.88
C ILE A 650 -20.26 -0.30 -1.75
N MET A 651 -19.41 -1.33 -1.59
CA MET A 651 -19.48 -2.56 -2.38
C MET A 651 -20.78 -3.35 -2.19
N SER A 652 -21.41 -3.26 -1.02
CA SER A 652 -22.69 -3.91 -0.74
C SER A 652 -23.88 -3.24 -1.44
N SER A 653 -23.70 -2.06 -2.03
CA SER A 653 -24.80 -1.29 -2.65
C SER A 653 -24.53 -0.88 -4.10
N VAL A 654 -23.25 -0.77 -4.48
CA VAL A 654 -22.81 -0.38 -5.83
C VAL A 654 -22.01 -1.53 -6.45
N PRO A 655 -22.33 -1.94 -7.69
CA PRO A 655 -21.53 -2.89 -8.46
C PRO A 655 -20.07 -2.47 -8.56
N TYR A 656 -19.17 -3.36 -8.13
CA TYR A 656 -17.74 -3.14 -8.03
C TYR A 656 -17.02 -4.08 -9.01
N MET A 657 -16.78 -3.56 -10.20
CA MET A 657 -16.15 -4.28 -11.31
C MET A 657 -14.64 -4.17 -11.17
N VAL A 658 -13.92 -5.28 -11.36
CA VAL A 658 -12.47 -5.34 -11.16
C VAL A 658 -11.79 -6.00 -12.34
N LEU A 659 -10.55 -5.62 -12.62
CA LEU A 659 -9.63 -6.39 -13.45
C LEU A 659 -8.37 -6.74 -12.64
N VAL A 660 -7.51 -7.58 -13.21
CA VAL A 660 -6.34 -8.12 -12.52
C VAL A 660 -5.09 -7.24 -12.71
N GLY A 661 -4.33 -7.00 -11.63
CA GLY A 661 -3.01 -6.38 -11.66
C GLY A 661 -1.88 -7.32 -11.25
N ASN A 662 -0.64 -6.82 -11.22
CA ASN A 662 0.51 -7.66 -10.89
C ASN A 662 0.60 -8.03 -9.40
N HIS A 663 0.00 -7.24 -8.51
CA HIS A 663 -0.05 -7.52 -7.07
C HIS A 663 -1.10 -8.59 -6.70
N GLU A 664 -1.97 -8.98 -7.64
CA GLU A 664 -2.87 -10.13 -7.47
C GLU A 664 -2.23 -11.47 -7.82
N ALA A 665 -1.06 -11.48 -8.46
CA ALA A 665 -0.50 -12.67 -9.06
C ALA A 665 -0.07 -13.71 -8.04
N GLU A 666 0.60 -13.28 -6.98
CA GLU A 666 1.08 -14.16 -5.90
C GLU A 666 1.56 -13.36 -4.69
N CYS A 667 1.74 -14.04 -3.55
CA CYS A 667 2.32 -13.46 -2.34
C CYS A 667 3.85 -13.26 -2.46
N HIS A 668 4.39 -12.09 -2.13
CA HIS A 668 5.85 -11.84 -2.17
C HIS A 668 6.52 -11.71 -0.80
N SER A 669 5.73 -11.68 0.28
CA SER A 669 6.26 -11.58 1.63
C SER A 669 7.32 -12.68 1.91
N PRO A 670 8.42 -12.37 2.64
CA PRO A 670 9.47 -13.34 2.92
C PRO A 670 8.94 -14.63 3.56
N ALA A 671 7.93 -14.53 4.42
CA ALA A 671 7.28 -15.67 5.05
C ALA A 671 6.53 -16.55 4.04
N CYS A 672 5.90 -15.96 3.02
CA CYS A 672 5.33 -16.72 1.91
C CYS A 672 6.43 -17.34 1.05
N GLN A 673 7.47 -16.56 0.74
CA GLN A 673 8.55 -17.00 -0.13
C GLN A 673 9.38 -18.16 0.44
N LEU A 674 9.36 -18.36 1.76
CA LEU A 674 9.99 -19.48 2.46
C LEU A 674 9.09 -20.71 2.63
N SER A 675 7.78 -20.61 2.34
CA SER A 675 6.81 -21.71 2.49
C SER A 675 6.24 -22.17 1.16
N GLN A 676 6.60 -23.37 0.72
CA GLN A 676 6.07 -23.93 -0.53
C GLN A 676 4.53 -24.05 -0.50
N ALA A 677 3.96 -24.47 0.62
CA ALA A 677 2.51 -24.61 0.76
C ALA A 677 1.78 -23.27 0.56
N LYS A 678 2.31 -22.17 1.10
CA LYS A 678 1.70 -20.85 0.93
C LYS A 678 1.81 -20.36 -0.51
N LYS A 679 2.96 -20.57 -1.16
CA LYS A 679 3.14 -20.26 -2.58
C LYS A 679 2.15 -21.00 -3.47
N ASP A 680 1.94 -22.29 -3.20
CA ASP A 680 1.04 -23.10 -4.02
C ASP A 680 -0.42 -22.67 -3.87
N MET A 681 -0.84 -22.26 -2.66
CA MET A 681 -2.20 -21.79 -2.39
C MET A 681 -2.46 -20.34 -2.85
N LEU A 682 -1.44 -19.47 -2.78
CA LEU A 682 -1.57 -18.04 -3.06
C LEU A 682 -0.98 -17.62 -4.41
N GLY A 683 -0.44 -18.57 -5.18
CA GLY A 683 0.13 -18.30 -6.50
C GLY A 683 -0.91 -18.25 -7.61
N ASN A 684 -0.47 -17.83 -8.80
CA ASN A 684 -1.24 -17.86 -10.04
C ASN A 684 -2.65 -17.24 -9.93
N TYR A 685 -2.75 -16.06 -9.30
CA TYR A 685 -3.98 -15.28 -9.13
C TYR A 685 -5.09 -15.99 -8.35
N THR A 686 -4.76 -16.96 -7.49
CA THR A 686 -5.77 -17.77 -6.80
C THR A 686 -6.64 -16.94 -5.86
N ALA A 687 -6.06 -16.00 -5.10
CA ALA A 687 -6.82 -15.12 -4.20
C ALA A 687 -7.81 -14.23 -4.98
N TYR A 688 -7.34 -13.59 -6.06
CA TYR A 688 -8.18 -12.78 -6.95
C TYR A 688 -9.32 -13.60 -7.56
N ASN A 689 -9.01 -14.77 -8.13
CA ASN A 689 -10.01 -15.59 -8.81
C ASN A 689 -11.03 -16.21 -7.85
N SER A 690 -10.72 -16.31 -6.57
CA SER A 690 -11.62 -16.88 -5.55
C SER A 690 -12.46 -15.85 -4.82
N ARG A 691 -11.99 -14.59 -4.74
CA ARG A 691 -12.71 -13.51 -4.03
C ARG A 691 -13.74 -12.82 -4.91
N TRP A 692 -13.50 -12.78 -6.21
CA TRP A 692 -14.34 -12.07 -7.17
C TRP A 692 -15.12 -13.03 -8.06
N LYS A 693 -16.24 -12.54 -8.59
CA LYS A 693 -17.03 -13.26 -9.58
C LYS A 693 -17.55 -12.29 -10.63
N MET A 694 -16.67 -11.98 -11.58
CA MET A 694 -16.93 -11.14 -12.74
C MET A 694 -17.71 -11.92 -13.82
N PRO A 695 -18.37 -11.23 -14.79
CA PRO A 695 -19.23 -11.86 -15.81
C PRO A 695 -18.46 -12.56 -16.94
N TYR A 696 -17.41 -13.31 -16.60
CA TYR A 696 -16.56 -13.98 -17.57
C TYR A 696 -17.25 -15.15 -18.28
N LYS A 697 -18.24 -15.80 -17.65
CA LYS A 697 -18.96 -16.90 -18.31
C LYS A 697 -19.87 -16.33 -19.41
N GLU A 698 -20.51 -15.20 -19.13
CA GLU A 698 -21.41 -14.49 -20.03
C GLU A 698 -20.68 -13.87 -21.23
N SER A 699 -19.44 -13.45 -21.04
CA SER A 699 -18.60 -12.88 -22.10
C SER A 699 -17.71 -13.89 -22.82
N ASP A 700 -17.86 -15.20 -22.61
CA ASP A 700 -16.93 -16.24 -23.10
C ASP A 700 -15.45 -16.04 -22.67
N GLY A 701 -15.22 -15.33 -21.56
CA GLY A 701 -13.91 -15.07 -20.96
C GLY A 701 -13.35 -16.23 -20.15
N ALA A 702 -12.27 -16.00 -19.40
CA ALA A 702 -11.62 -17.02 -18.58
C ALA A 702 -11.37 -16.58 -17.14
N LEU A 703 -12.07 -17.22 -16.20
CA LEU A 703 -12.06 -16.84 -14.78
C LEU A 703 -12.27 -15.33 -14.63
N ASN A 704 -11.76 -14.68 -13.59
CA ASN A 704 -11.85 -13.21 -13.49
C ASN A 704 -10.75 -12.50 -14.29
N MET A 705 -9.94 -13.22 -15.08
CA MET A 705 -8.75 -12.67 -15.74
C MET A 705 -9.10 -11.74 -16.90
N TRP A 706 -10.13 -12.07 -17.67
CA TRP A 706 -10.67 -11.21 -18.72
C TRP A 706 -12.16 -11.49 -18.94
N HIS A 707 -12.93 -10.43 -19.09
CA HIS A 707 -14.38 -10.45 -19.24
C HIS A 707 -14.89 -9.14 -19.83
N SER A 708 -16.16 -9.09 -20.19
CA SER A 708 -16.82 -7.86 -20.66
C SER A 708 -18.20 -7.71 -20.03
N PHE A 709 -18.71 -6.48 -20.03
CA PHE A 709 -20.06 -6.16 -19.58
C PHE A 709 -20.56 -4.86 -20.22
N ASP A 710 -21.87 -4.77 -20.37
CA ASP A 710 -22.53 -3.59 -20.89
C ASP A 710 -23.19 -2.80 -19.74
N HIS A 711 -23.03 -1.47 -19.77
CA HIS A 711 -23.79 -0.56 -18.94
C HIS A 711 -24.28 0.62 -19.76
N GLY A 712 -25.59 0.65 -20.04
CA GLY A 712 -26.19 1.66 -20.90
C GLY A 712 -25.53 1.67 -22.29
N PRO A 713 -25.05 2.82 -22.79
CA PRO A 713 -24.43 2.96 -24.10
C PRO A 713 -22.93 2.60 -24.14
N ILE A 714 -22.36 2.01 -23.09
CA ILE A 714 -20.95 1.64 -23.02
C ILE A 714 -20.78 0.12 -22.93
N HIS A 715 -19.92 -0.41 -23.78
CA HIS A 715 -19.34 -1.75 -23.65
C HIS A 715 -17.98 -1.66 -22.95
N PHE A 716 -17.87 -2.29 -21.78
CA PHE A 716 -16.62 -2.40 -21.03
C PHE A 716 -15.95 -3.74 -21.31
N THR A 717 -14.65 -3.73 -21.58
CA THR A 717 -13.84 -4.93 -21.76
C THR A 717 -12.67 -4.89 -20.80
N SER A 718 -12.56 -5.86 -19.90
CA SER A 718 -11.45 -6.03 -18.96
C SER A 718 -10.49 -7.09 -19.48
N LEU A 719 -9.21 -6.77 -19.56
CA LEU A 719 -8.16 -7.70 -19.99
C LEU A 719 -7.03 -7.81 -18.95
N SER A 720 -6.28 -8.91 -19.05
CA SER A 720 -5.09 -9.19 -18.23
C SER A 720 -3.82 -8.83 -18.98
N THR A 721 -3.09 -7.84 -18.49
CA THR A 721 -1.76 -7.45 -19.00
C THR A 721 -0.60 -8.22 -18.38
N GLU A 722 -0.91 -9.20 -17.53
CA GLU A 722 0.12 -9.90 -16.78
C GLU A 722 0.47 -11.28 -17.35
N THR A 723 -0.31 -11.78 -18.32
CA THR A 723 -0.14 -13.14 -18.84
C THR A 723 -0.90 -13.42 -20.15
N ASP A 724 -0.66 -14.59 -20.74
CA ASP A 724 -1.36 -15.16 -21.90
C ASP A 724 -1.27 -14.35 -23.21
N TYR A 725 -0.14 -13.65 -23.40
CA TYR A 725 0.29 -13.08 -24.68
C TYR A 725 1.82 -13.21 -24.87
N PRO A 726 2.34 -13.11 -26.11
CA PRO A 726 3.78 -13.24 -26.36
C PRO A 726 4.61 -12.20 -25.60
N ASN A 727 5.63 -12.66 -24.87
CA ASN A 727 6.50 -11.83 -24.03
C ASN A 727 5.74 -11.08 -22.90
N SER A 728 4.64 -11.65 -22.40
CA SER A 728 4.02 -11.14 -21.17
C SER A 728 5.04 -11.08 -20.04
N PRO A 729 4.97 -10.05 -19.17
CA PRO A 729 5.91 -9.90 -18.08
C PRO A 729 5.83 -11.10 -17.14
N THR A 730 6.96 -11.47 -16.56
CA THR A 730 6.98 -12.36 -15.40
C THR A 730 6.90 -11.52 -14.14
N ASN A 731 6.20 -11.99 -13.10
CA ASN A 731 6.19 -11.27 -11.84
C ASN A 731 7.62 -11.13 -11.30
N ALA A 732 8.11 -9.89 -11.22
CA ALA A 732 9.52 -9.58 -10.95
C ALA A 732 9.98 -9.98 -9.54
N TYR A 733 9.03 -10.22 -8.64
CA TYR A 733 9.30 -10.45 -7.22
C TYR A 733 9.34 -11.94 -6.84
N THR A 734 9.18 -12.87 -7.80
CA THR A 734 9.16 -14.29 -7.49
C THR A 734 10.30 -15.09 -8.08
N LEU A 735 10.69 -16.12 -7.32
CA LEU A 735 11.88 -16.92 -7.59
C LEU A 735 11.63 -18.03 -8.62
N THR A 736 10.37 -18.42 -8.86
CA THR A 736 10.06 -19.71 -9.49
C THR A 736 8.80 -19.79 -10.35
N ASN A 737 7.88 -18.82 -10.33
CA ASN A 737 6.55 -19.01 -10.91
C ASN A 737 6.38 -18.26 -12.24
N LYS A 738 5.91 -18.98 -13.26
CA LYS A 738 5.37 -18.38 -14.49
C LYS A 738 3.85 -18.39 -14.36
N ASN A 739 3.26 -17.22 -14.16
CA ASN A 739 1.82 -17.07 -14.08
C ASN A 739 1.20 -17.15 -15.50
N GLY A 740 0.05 -17.80 -15.64
CA GLY A 740 -0.66 -17.91 -16.94
C GLY A 740 -1.35 -19.23 -17.22
N ASN A 741 -1.60 -19.45 -18.51
CA ASN A 741 -2.31 -20.61 -19.05
C ASN A 741 -3.80 -20.61 -18.67
N PHE A 742 -4.44 -19.44 -18.66
CA PHE A 742 -5.87 -19.29 -18.40
C PHE A 742 -6.71 -19.45 -19.67
N GLY A 743 -6.11 -19.28 -20.85
CA GLY A 743 -6.77 -19.46 -22.15
C GLY A 743 -6.17 -18.58 -23.25
N ASN A 744 -6.86 -18.50 -24.38
CA ASN A 744 -6.44 -17.65 -25.51
C ASN A 744 -7.07 -16.26 -25.41
N GLN A 745 -6.45 -15.38 -24.63
CA GLN A 745 -6.92 -14.02 -24.41
C GLN A 745 -7.00 -13.20 -25.72
N LEU A 746 -5.99 -13.26 -26.59
CA LEU A 746 -5.98 -12.46 -27.83
C LEU A 746 -7.10 -12.86 -28.80
N GLY A 747 -7.35 -14.17 -28.94
CA GLY A 747 -8.46 -14.66 -29.76
C GLY A 747 -9.83 -14.32 -29.17
N TRP A 748 -9.95 -14.36 -27.84
CA TRP A 748 -11.15 -13.90 -27.14
C TRP A 748 -11.39 -12.39 -27.38
N LEU A 749 -10.37 -11.56 -27.14
CA LEU A 749 -10.46 -10.11 -27.29
C LEU A 749 -10.83 -9.69 -28.72
N GLU A 750 -10.24 -10.33 -29.74
CA GLU A 750 -10.61 -10.07 -31.14
C GLU A 750 -12.09 -10.38 -31.40
N THR A 751 -12.59 -11.49 -30.85
CA THR A 751 -13.99 -11.89 -30.99
C THR A 751 -14.91 -10.90 -30.28
N GLU A 752 -14.55 -10.49 -29.06
CA GLU A 752 -15.36 -9.62 -28.22
C GLU A 752 -15.44 -8.20 -28.78
N LEU A 753 -14.29 -7.62 -29.16
CA LEU A 753 -14.26 -6.30 -29.81
C LEU A 753 -14.97 -6.30 -31.17
N ALA A 754 -14.94 -7.42 -31.92
CA ALA A 754 -15.71 -7.56 -33.14
C ALA A 754 -17.23 -7.55 -32.87
N LYS A 755 -17.69 -8.25 -31.83
CA LYS A 755 -19.11 -8.24 -31.40
C LYS A 755 -19.53 -6.82 -30.99
N ALA A 756 -18.76 -6.16 -30.12
CA ALA A 756 -19.06 -4.82 -29.63
C ALA A 756 -19.04 -3.78 -30.76
N ASN A 757 -18.05 -3.84 -31.66
CA ASN A 757 -17.96 -2.92 -32.79
C ASN A 757 -19.07 -3.15 -33.84
N ALA A 758 -19.60 -4.38 -33.97
CA ALA A 758 -20.78 -4.64 -34.77
C ALA A 758 -22.08 -4.13 -34.10
N ASN A 759 -22.06 -3.92 -32.78
CA ASN A 759 -23.20 -3.49 -31.97
C ASN A 759 -23.15 -1.99 -31.58
N ARG A 760 -22.40 -1.16 -32.32
CA ARG A 760 -22.23 0.28 -32.02
C ARG A 760 -23.53 1.08 -32.01
N ASP A 761 -24.57 0.60 -32.69
CA ASP A 761 -25.90 1.21 -32.63
C ASP A 761 -26.51 1.11 -31.22
N ASN A 762 -26.12 0.15 -30.39
CA ASN A 762 -26.60 0.02 -29.01
C ASN A 762 -25.54 0.53 -28.02
N VAL A 763 -24.28 0.15 -28.21
CA VAL A 763 -23.14 0.55 -27.39
C VAL A 763 -22.18 1.41 -28.21
N PRO A 764 -22.50 2.70 -28.44
CA PRO A 764 -21.64 3.55 -29.24
C PRO A 764 -20.26 3.67 -28.63
N TRP A 765 -20.07 3.53 -27.32
CA TRP A 765 -18.77 3.61 -26.67
C TRP A 765 -18.19 2.24 -26.35
N ILE A 766 -16.89 2.05 -26.64
CA ILE A 766 -16.13 0.89 -26.19
C ILE A 766 -14.98 1.38 -25.32
N ILE A 767 -14.96 0.92 -24.06
CA ILE A 767 -13.91 1.20 -23.09
C ILE A 767 -13.18 -0.10 -22.76
N VAL A 768 -11.87 -0.12 -22.98
CA VAL A 768 -11.02 -1.24 -22.57
C VAL A 768 -10.29 -0.87 -21.29
N GLY A 769 -10.41 -1.69 -20.25
CA GLY A 769 -9.58 -1.59 -19.05
C GLY A 769 -8.47 -2.62 -19.08
N MET A 770 -7.29 -2.18 -18.67
CA MET A 770 -6.09 -2.98 -18.46
C MET A 770 -5.36 -2.52 -17.21
N HIS A 771 -4.39 -3.28 -16.70
CA HIS A 771 -3.61 -2.82 -15.55
C HIS A 771 -2.35 -2.09 -16.01
N ARG A 772 -1.43 -2.77 -16.71
CA ARG A 772 -0.23 -2.14 -17.28
C ARG A 772 -0.60 -1.32 -18.53
N PRO A 773 -0.16 -0.06 -18.63
CA PRO A 773 -0.44 0.77 -19.79
C PRO A 773 0.38 0.34 -21.01
N ILE A 774 -0.17 0.56 -22.21
CA ILE A 774 0.63 0.58 -23.45
C ILE A 774 1.48 1.86 -23.48
N TYR A 775 0.90 2.99 -23.08
CA TYR A 775 1.54 4.30 -23.13
C TYR A 775 1.57 4.92 -21.73
N ASP A 776 2.79 5.17 -21.23
CA ASP A 776 3.09 6.04 -20.10
C ASP A 776 4.46 6.69 -20.34
N VAL A 777 4.69 7.90 -19.82
CA VAL A 777 5.93 8.63 -20.14
C VAL A 777 7.18 7.88 -19.66
N ALA A 778 7.13 7.17 -18.52
CA ALA A 778 8.27 6.43 -18.00
C ALA A 778 8.62 5.18 -18.85
N GLY A 779 7.60 4.50 -19.37
CA GLY A 779 7.68 3.31 -20.21
C GLY A 779 7.96 3.58 -21.69
N CYS A 780 8.24 4.83 -22.06
CA CYS A 780 8.48 5.22 -23.44
C CYS A 780 9.79 6.02 -23.61
N ASP A 781 10.48 5.81 -24.73
CA ASP A 781 11.60 6.65 -25.17
C ASP A 781 11.11 7.56 -26.31
N ASP A 782 11.07 8.88 -26.05
CA ASP A 782 10.56 9.89 -27.00
C ASP A 782 9.14 9.56 -27.53
N GLY A 783 8.28 9.06 -26.63
CA GLY A 783 6.91 8.67 -26.95
C GLY A 783 6.75 7.31 -27.63
N VAL A 784 7.83 6.55 -27.84
CA VAL A 784 7.79 5.17 -28.37
C VAL A 784 7.89 4.16 -27.22
N PRO A 785 6.92 3.23 -27.07
CA PRO A 785 6.97 2.19 -26.06
C PRO A 785 8.24 1.33 -26.10
N LYS A 786 8.78 0.99 -24.93
CA LYS A 786 9.90 0.05 -24.75
C LYS A 786 9.54 -1.06 -23.75
N ASP A 787 10.37 -2.09 -23.69
CA ASP A 787 10.24 -3.20 -22.73
C ASP A 787 8.80 -3.77 -22.67
N ASP A 788 8.20 -3.87 -21.47
CA ASP A 788 6.86 -4.42 -21.28
C ASP A 788 5.78 -3.64 -22.06
N ASN A 789 5.87 -2.31 -22.11
CA ASN A 789 4.95 -1.45 -22.87
C ASN A 789 4.98 -1.79 -24.38
N LEU A 790 6.14 -2.10 -24.93
CA LEU A 790 6.29 -2.51 -26.33
C LEU A 790 5.59 -3.85 -26.60
N TYR A 791 5.72 -4.82 -25.68
CA TYR A 791 5.06 -6.11 -25.83
C TYR A 791 3.54 -5.99 -25.74
N LEU A 792 3.04 -5.11 -24.87
CA LEU A 792 1.63 -4.76 -24.77
C LEU A 792 1.12 -4.10 -26.06
N GLN A 793 1.87 -3.12 -26.59
CA GLN A 793 1.56 -2.48 -27.87
C GLN A 793 1.42 -3.50 -29.00
N GLN A 794 2.40 -4.39 -29.13
CA GLN A 794 2.43 -5.43 -30.17
C GLN A 794 1.29 -6.43 -30.04
N ALA A 795 0.89 -6.76 -28.81
CA ALA A 795 -0.18 -7.73 -28.56
C ALA A 795 -1.58 -7.12 -28.80
N PHE A 796 -1.82 -5.89 -28.35
CA PHE A 796 -3.18 -5.38 -28.18
C PHE A 796 -3.55 -4.20 -29.09
N GLU A 797 -2.64 -3.26 -29.37
CA GLU A 797 -2.98 -1.99 -30.03
C GLU A 797 -3.61 -2.21 -31.41
N SER A 798 -3.09 -3.18 -32.17
CA SER A 798 -3.63 -3.48 -33.50
C SER A 798 -5.11 -3.88 -33.47
N LEU A 799 -5.57 -4.56 -32.42
CA LEU A 799 -6.97 -4.92 -32.22
C LEU A 799 -7.79 -3.67 -31.83
N PHE A 800 -7.25 -2.83 -30.95
CA PHE A 800 -7.94 -1.59 -30.53
C PHE A 800 -8.18 -0.65 -31.72
N LEU A 801 -7.18 -0.47 -32.58
CA LEU A 801 -7.29 0.32 -33.80
C LEU A 801 -8.26 -0.31 -34.80
N LYS A 802 -8.18 -1.64 -34.99
CA LYS A 802 -9.06 -2.38 -35.92
C LYS A 802 -10.55 -2.25 -35.55
N TYR A 803 -10.87 -2.31 -34.26
CA TYR A 803 -12.24 -2.25 -33.75
C TYR A 803 -12.65 -0.89 -33.17
N LYS A 804 -11.82 0.13 -33.39
CA LYS A 804 -12.08 1.55 -33.07
C LYS A 804 -12.37 1.80 -31.59
N VAL A 805 -11.66 1.13 -30.68
CA VAL A 805 -11.80 1.37 -29.22
C VAL A 805 -11.69 2.87 -28.93
N ASP A 806 -12.58 3.40 -28.09
CA ASP A 806 -12.64 4.85 -27.85
C ASP A 806 -11.70 5.27 -26.73
N VAL A 807 -11.74 4.54 -25.61
CA VAL A 807 -10.93 4.83 -24.42
C VAL A 807 -10.28 3.54 -23.94
N VAL A 808 -8.99 3.66 -23.60
CA VAL A 808 -8.23 2.62 -22.91
C VAL A 808 -7.82 3.18 -21.56
N VAL A 809 -8.24 2.52 -20.48
CA VAL A 809 -7.92 2.93 -19.10
C VAL A 809 -6.95 1.96 -18.46
N ALA A 810 -5.93 2.48 -17.78
CA ALA A 810 -4.87 1.71 -17.14
C ALA A 810 -4.55 2.18 -15.71
N GLY A 811 -3.96 1.28 -14.91
CA GLY A 811 -3.36 1.56 -13.60
C GLY A 811 -1.84 1.45 -13.66
N HIS A 812 -1.24 0.72 -12.71
CA HIS A 812 0.16 0.27 -12.64
C HIS A 812 1.22 1.36 -12.37
N ARG A 813 1.06 2.54 -12.98
CA ARG A 813 1.87 3.70 -12.61
C ARG A 813 1.13 4.50 -11.56
N HIS A 814 1.83 4.77 -10.46
CA HIS A 814 1.23 5.41 -9.28
C HIS A 814 1.09 6.92 -9.46
N TYR A 815 0.39 7.36 -10.51
CA TYR A 815 0.09 8.75 -10.87
C TYR A 815 -1.01 8.81 -11.94
N TYR A 816 -1.36 10.01 -12.38
CA TYR A 816 -2.29 10.24 -13.48
C TYR A 816 -1.58 10.73 -14.74
N GLU A 817 -1.94 10.16 -15.89
CA GLU A 817 -1.61 10.70 -17.21
C GLU A 817 -2.81 10.54 -18.15
N ARG A 818 -3.07 11.56 -18.96
CA ARG A 818 -4.00 11.48 -20.08
C ARG A 818 -3.26 11.72 -21.37
N GLN A 819 -3.39 10.76 -22.27
CA GLN A 819 -2.82 10.84 -23.60
C GLN A 819 -3.80 11.46 -24.61
N LEU A 820 -3.26 12.06 -25.67
CA LEU A 820 -4.00 12.35 -26.90
C LEU A 820 -4.40 11.04 -27.59
N PRO A 821 -5.30 11.07 -28.59
CA PRO A 821 -5.53 9.89 -29.42
C PRO A 821 -4.23 9.43 -30.09
N ILE A 822 -3.85 8.16 -29.89
CA ILE A 822 -2.58 7.61 -30.39
C ILE A 822 -2.87 6.40 -31.30
N ALA A 823 -2.15 6.33 -32.42
CA ALA A 823 -2.04 5.14 -33.23
C ALA A 823 -0.58 4.87 -33.59
N ASN A 824 -0.05 3.71 -33.19
CA ASN A 824 1.34 3.31 -33.46
C ASN A 824 2.36 4.37 -33.01
N SER A 825 2.26 4.81 -31.76
CA SER A 825 3.11 5.84 -31.13
C SER A 825 3.02 7.25 -31.75
N SER A 826 2.06 7.49 -32.66
CA SER A 826 1.86 8.78 -33.32
C SER A 826 0.53 9.40 -32.91
N VAL A 827 0.52 10.72 -32.65
CA VAL A 827 -0.69 11.47 -32.31
C VAL A 827 -1.63 11.55 -33.52
N VAL A 828 -2.93 11.37 -33.28
CA VAL A 828 -4.02 11.57 -34.23
C VAL A 828 -4.90 12.72 -33.74
N LEU A 829 -4.72 13.92 -34.29
CA LEU A 829 -5.43 15.14 -33.85
C LEU A 829 -6.81 15.34 -34.51
N ASP A 830 -7.21 14.46 -35.43
CA ASP A 830 -8.52 14.55 -36.07
C ASP A 830 -9.64 14.42 -35.03
N GLY A 831 -10.43 15.48 -34.89
CA GLY A 831 -11.49 15.58 -33.87
C GLY A 831 -11.02 16.12 -32.52
N VAL A 832 -9.78 16.59 -32.37
CA VAL A 832 -9.25 17.11 -31.11
C VAL A 832 -9.15 18.64 -31.15
N SER A 833 -9.65 19.32 -30.12
CA SER A 833 -9.52 20.78 -29.97
C SER A 833 -8.09 21.23 -29.70
N ASP A 834 -7.76 22.48 -30.06
CA ASP A 834 -6.41 23.05 -29.86
C ASP A 834 -5.95 23.09 -28.39
N ASP A 835 -6.90 23.12 -27.44
CA ASP A 835 -6.62 23.10 -25.99
C ASP A 835 -6.60 21.68 -25.39
N TYR A 836 -6.85 20.66 -26.22
CA TYR A 836 -6.91 19.25 -25.83
C TYR A 836 -7.96 18.95 -24.74
N LYS A 837 -9.04 19.74 -24.68
CA LYS A 837 -10.13 19.57 -23.70
C LYS A 837 -11.43 19.02 -24.32
N VAL A 838 -11.58 19.08 -25.64
CA VAL A 838 -12.79 18.62 -26.35
C VAL A 838 -12.39 17.70 -27.50
N TYR A 839 -12.86 16.46 -27.46
CA TYR A 839 -12.60 15.46 -28.49
C TYR A 839 -13.92 15.10 -29.21
N ASP A 840 -14.16 15.67 -30.38
CA ASP A 840 -15.31 15.34 -31.23
C ASP A 840 -14.98 14.15 -32.14
N ASN A 841 -15.45 12.96 -31.73
CA ASN A 841 -15.27 11.68 -32.41
C ASN A 841 -13.80 11.43 -32.84
N PRO A 842 -12.87 11.28 -31.88
CA PRO A 842 -11.46 11.09 -32.19
C PRO A 842 -11.24 9.82 -33.02
N GLN A 843 -10.29 9.88 -33.95
CA GLN A 843 -10.05 8.78 -34.91
C GLN A 843 -9.09 7.68 -34.41
N ALA A 844 -8.67 7.76 -33.14
CA ALA A 844 -7.84 6.76 -32.47
C ALA A 844 -8.21 6.68 -30.97
N PRO A 845 -7.84 5.58 -30.27
CA PRO A 845 -8.13 5.44 -28.85
C PRO A 845 -7.42 6.51 -28.01
N VAL A 846 -8.13 7.02 -27.02
CA VAL A 846 -7.58 7.86 -25.95
C VAL A 846 -7.11 6.95 -24.83
N TYR A 847 -5.83 7.03 -24.49
CA TYR A 847 -5.29 6.29 -23.35
C TYR A 847 -5.34 7.18 -22.10
N ILE A 848 -5.69 6.58 -20.96
CA ILE A 848 -5.75 7.25 -19.67
C ILE A 848 -5.16 6.32 -18.62
N LEU A 849 -4.19 6.82 -17.88
CA LEU A 849 -3.58 6.18 -16.74
C LEU A 849 -4.09 6.84 -15.47
N THR A 850 -4.71 6.05 -14.58
CA THR A 850 -5.34 6.53 -13.33
C THR A 850 -5.00 5.61 -12.15
N GLY A 851 -3.71 5.29 -11.97
CA GLY A 851 -3.20 4.38 -10.94
C GLY A 851 -2.82 5.06 -9.62
N ALA A 852 -3.46 6.16 -9.24
CA ALA A 852 -3.05 6.98 -8.11
C ALA A 852 -3.97 6.87 -6.88
N ALA A 853 -4.73 5.79 -6.72
CA ALA A 853 -5.75 5.69 -5.66
C ALA A 853 -5.17 5.68 -4.24
N GLY A 854 -3.88 5.35 -4.09
CA GLY A 854 -3.15 5.39 -2.84
C GLY A 854 -2.77 4.01 -2.34
N ASN A 855 -1.60 3.52 -2.73
CA ASN A 855 -1.08 2.24 -2.26
C ASN A 855 0.10 2.42 -1.29
N VAL A 856 0.59 1.30 -0.76
CA VAL A 856 1.69 1.25 0.22
C VAL A 856 3.05 1.65 -0.38
N GLU A 857 3.25 1.53 -1.70
CA GLU A 857 4.49 1.92 -2.36
C GLU A 857 4.61 3.45 -2.57
N ASN A 858 3.56 4.23 -2.31
CA ASN A 858 3.43 5.68 -2.59
C ASN A 858 3.36 6.02 -4.09
N LEU A 859 3.19 7.31 -4.40
CA LEU A 859 3.35 7.83 -5.76
C LEU A 859 4.76 7.53 -6.28
N ARG A 860 4.86 7.21 -7.57
CA ARG A 860 6.14 7.06 -8.27
C ARG A 860 6.71 8.44 -8.57
N ASP A 861 8.04 8.54 -8.62
CA ASP A 861 8.70 9.77 -9.03
C ASP A 861 8.27 10.19 -10.45
N ALA A 862 8.16 11.50 -10.67
CA ALA A 862 7.86 12.04 -11.98
C ALA A 862 8.93 11.60 -12.99
N PRO A 863 8.56 11.14 -14.20
CA PRO A 863 9.52 10.69 -15.19
C PRO A 863 10.38 11.85 -15.70
N ASP A 864 11.67 11.58 -15.98
CA ASP A 864 12.64 12.56 -16.50
C ASP A 864 12.38 12.98 -17.97
N GLY A 865 11.43 12.34 -18.64
CA GLY A 865 11.12 12.52 -20.05
C GLY A 865 9.80 13.25 -20.33
N THR A 866 9.54 13.49 -21.62
CA THR A 866 8.25 13.95 -22.12
C THR A 866 7.84 13.10 -23.31
N ALA A 867 6.54 12.95 -23.53
CA ALA A 867 6.02 12.38 -24.76
C ALA A 867 5.13 13.41 -25.47
N PRO A 868 5.20 13.54 -26.80
CA PRO A 868 4.42 14.52 -27.56
C PRO A 868 2.91 14.28 -27.46
N TRP A 869 2.50 13.04 -27.15
CA TRP A 869 1.11 12.65 -26.96
C TRP A 869 0.60 12.84 -25.53
N ASN A 870 1.43 13.21 -24.54
CA ASN A 870 0.95 13.35 -23.16
C ASN A 870 0.26 14.72 -22.99
N ALA A 871 -1.07 14.71 -22.87
CA ALA A 871 -1.89 15.92 -22.88
C ALA A 871 -2.02 16.56 -21.49
N ALA A 872 -2.13 15.74 -20.45
CA ALA A 872 -2.23 16.17 -19.06
C ALA A 872 -1.67 15.11 -18.13
N PHE A 873 -1.16 15.51 -16.97
CA PHE A 873 -0.59 14.61 -15.98
C PHE A 873 -0.69 15.18 -14.56
N ASP A 874 -0.69 14.30 -13.57
CA ASP A 874 -0.48 14.65 -12.16
C ASP A 874 0.37 13.57 -11.49
N TYR A 875 1.60 13.93 -11.15
CA TYR A 875 2.58 13.06 -10.48
C TYR A 875 2.67 13.32 -8.96
N SER A 876 1.78 14.14 -8.41
CA SER A 876 1.95 14.73 -7.07
C SER A 876 0.79 14.49 -6.11
N HIS A 877 -0.40 14.13 -6.62
CA HIS A 877 -1.56 13.85 -5.79
C HIS A 877 -2.06 12.43 -6.00
N PHE A 878 -2.39 11.78 -4.87
CA PHE A 878 -3.30 10.64 -4.89
C PHE A 878 -4.69 11.09 -5.32
N GLY A 879 -5.41 10.22 -6.01
CA GLY A 879 -6.66 10.59 -6.64
C GLY A 879 -7.36 9.45 -7.36
N PHE A 880 -8.52 9.78 -7.91
CA PHE A 880 -9.35 8.86 -8.66
C PHE A 880 -10.04 9.60 -9.80
N SER A 881 -10.51 8.87 -10.80
CA SER A 881 -11.23 9.43 -11.93
C SER A 881 -12.73 9.20 -11.82
N THR A 882 -13.50 10.12 -12.38
CA THR A 882 -14.94 9.95 -12.60
C THR A 882 -15.26 10.08 -14.08
N LEU A 883 -16.13 9.22 -14.56
CA LEU A 883 -16.69 9.26 -15.90
C LEU A 883 -18.20 9.52 -15.79
N GLU A 884 -18.63 10.68 -16.28
CA GLU A 884 -20.05 10.99 -16.51
C GLU A 884 -20.36 10.69 -17.98
N ALA A 885 -21.32 9.81 -18.25
CA ALA A 885 -21.51 9.28 -19.59
C ALA A 885 -22.97 9.21 -20.01
N ASN A 886 -23.20 9.41 -21.31
CA ASN A 886 -24.42 9.06 -22.00
C ASN A 886 -24.10 8.63 -23.44
N ARG A 887 -25.12 8.48 -24.28
CA ARG A 887 -24.98 7.95 -25.63
C ARG A 887 -24.09 8.79 -26.55
N THR A 888 -24.02 10.10 -26.37
CA THR A 888 -23.29 11.03 -27.25
C THR A 888 -22.16 11.75 -26.57
N MET A 889 -21.98 11.59 -25.25
CA MET A 889 -21.00 12.32 -24.45
C MET A 889 -20.34 11.42 -23.40
N LEU A 890 -19.02 11.54 -23.27
CA LEU A 890 -18.22 11.07 -22.14
C LEU A 890 -17.48 12.28 -21.54
N SER A 891 -17.70 12.57 -20.27
CA SER A 891 -16.98 13.60 -19.52
C SER A 891 -16.10 12.93 -18.47
N TRP A 892 -14.80 13.15 -18.55
CA TRP A 892 -13.83 12.59 -17.64
C TRP A 892 -13.26 13.67 -16.73
N LYS A 893 -13.10 13.36 -15.45
CA LYS A 893 -12.42 14.21 -14.46
C LYS A 893 -11.50 13.39 -13.60
N TYR A 894 -10.32 13.91 -13.30
CA TYR A 894 -9.41 13.36 -12.30
C TYR A 894 -9.35 14.28 -11.08
N PHE A 895 -9.60 13.73 -9.90
CA PHE A 895 -9.67 14.46 -8.64
C PHE A 895 -8.52 14.08 -7.72
N ALA A 896 -7.92 15.07 -7.06
CA ALA A 896 -7.07 14.81 -5.90
C ALA A 896 -7.95 14.36 -4.73
N SER A 897 -7.66 13.20 -4.13
CA SER A 897 -8.52 12.59 -3.10
C SER A 897 -8.56 13.42 -1.81
N SER A 898 -7.46 14.11 -1.48
CA SER A 898 -7.33 14.87 -0.22
C SER A 898 -8.26 16.08 -0.07
N ASP A 899 -8.59 16.76 -1.17
CA ASP A 899 -9.40 17.99 -1.15
C ASP A 899 -10.48 18.06 -2.24
N LEU A 900 -10.58 17.02 -3.08
CA LEU A 900 -11.50 16.92 -4.22
C LEU A 900 -11.32 18.03 -5.25
N SER A 901 -10.11 18.60 -5.35
CA SER A 901 -9.77 19.53 -6.43
C SER A 901 -9.64 18.78 -7.76
N VAL A 902 -10.18 19.36 -8.83
CA VAL A 902 -10.07 18.83 -10.19
C VAL A 902 -8.67 19.13 -10.71
N GLN A 903 -7.92 18.09 -11.03
CA GLN A 903 -6.56 18.17 -11.56
C GLN A 903 -6.56 18.11 -13.10
N ASP A 904 -7.46 17.32 -13.68
CA ASP A 904 -7.72 17.31 -15.12
C ASP A 904 -9.21 17.06 -15.42
N GLU A 905 -9.65 17.56 -16.56
CA GLU A 905 -11.03 17.43 -17.06
C GLU A 905 -10.99 17.52 -18.58
N PHE A 906 -11.74 16.67 -19.27
CA PHE A 906 -11.97 16.76 -20.71
C PHE A 906 -13.29 16.08 -21.08
N VAL A 907 -13.80 16.36 -22.28
CA VAL A 907 -15.04 15.77 -22.78
C VAL A 907 -14.84 15.18 -24.18
N MET A 908 -15.48 14.04 -24.44
CA MET A 908 -15.55 13.39 -25.74
C MET A 908 -16.99 13.39 -26.23
N PHE A 909 -17.19 13.71 -27.51
CA PHE A 909 -18.48 13.66 -28.16
C PHE A 909 -18.50 12.62 -29.27
N LYS A 910 -19.70 12.07 -29.54
CA LYS A 910 -19.99 11.33 -30.77
C LYS A 910 -21.10 12.02 -31.52
N ASN A 911 -20.86 12.28 -32.79
CA ASN A 911 -21.88 12.76 -33.71
C ASN A 911 -22.86 11.63 -34.00
N ASP A 912 -24.14 11.86 -33.71
CA ASP A 912 -25.27 10.98 -34.03
C ASP A 912 -25.39 10.85 -35.56
N SER A 913 -24.56 9.98 -36.13
CA SER A 913 -24.44 9.77 -37.58
C SER A 913 -25.25 8.55 -38.03
N SER A 914 -26.32 8.21 -37.30
CA SER A 914 -27.30 7.17 -37.63
C SER A 914 -28.54 7.24 -36.74
N LEU A 915 -29.48 8.11 -37.11
CA LEU A 915 -30.92 7.83 -37.01
C LEU A 915 -31.48 7.60 -38.42
#